data_AF-E1R546-F1
#
_entry.id   AF-E1R546-F1
#
_cell.length_a   1.000
_cell.length_b   1.000
_cell.length_c   1.000
_cell.angle_alpha   90.00
_cell.angle_beta   90.00
_cell.angle_gamma   90.00
#
_symmetry.space_group_name_H-M   'P 1'
#
loop_
_entity.id
_entity.type
_entity.pdbx_description
1 polymer ?
#
loop_
_entity_poly.entity_id
_entity_poly.type
_entity_poly.pdbx_seq_one_letter_code
_entity_poly.pdbx_strand_id
1 'polypeptide(L)'
;MTSLQSEWAKIRSSSEIHDGGHAGGQKAPVRWIVRRDGGLVPYDRERILSAVARAIEATGRGEEGSLAEGLTLAVEEKLRSGFAARHPNSAPAVEEIQDIVETTLIEAGEAAVAKAYILYRARHEAIRDAKKLLLDIDLTMDGYLSQSDWRVNENANVNYSLGGLILHNSGTITANYWLKNVYPAEIAEAHRNADFHIHDLSMFSGYCAGWSLRELIIKGLGGVAGKISSKPARHLSTLVQQMVNFLGVMQNEWAGAQAFSSFDTYLAPFVKIEKLEEEQVRQSIQSFLFGVNTPSRWGSQAPFTNITLDWTVPRDLAERKAIVGGEEQEFTYGDCQKEMDLINKVFIELMLKGDAEGRGFQYPIPTYNITEEFQWDGENARLLFEMTGKYGTPYFQNFISSDLDPGDVRSMCCRLQLDKRELRKRGGGLFGSDELTGSIGVVTINLPRIGYLSAGKQEFFRRLDHLMELAAESLIIKRKVIAQLYDTGLFPYTREYLSGLSNHFSTIGICGMNEALLNFLGEDITGQEGRSFALEILSHMREKLADFQERTGDLFNLEATPAESTSYRLALHDRNHYPDIITSGEDEPFYTNSSQLPVNFTNDIFDALDHQEALQSLYTGGTVFHGFVGEAIDDWKSCRALVRAMAEGYRIPYYTISPTYSVCPDHGYLSGEHFTCPRCGKVAEVYTRIVGYYRSVANWNKGKREEYGKRKLFEVKESLDTKNEKKTSAGEVEKRAAATEQVKEGSGKAAVRWLGFFRKACPSCPPVKEAAATLPFPGEAVDVDKEEGLALAADHQVYSTPTVILFDDKGEVVARAGSRDELEAVM
;
A
#
# COMPACT_ATOMS: atom_id res chain seq x y z
N MET A 1 13.71 37.15 16.71
CA MET A 1 14.36 35.89 17.17
C MET A 1 15.67 35.68 16.40
N THR A 2 16.62 36.61 16.52
CA THR A 2 17.79 36.70 15.62
C THR A 2 19.14 36.43 16.30
N SER A 3 19.15 36.02 17.58
CA SER A 3 20.39 35.73 18.31
C SER A 3 20.73 34.24 18.44
N LEU A 4 19.78 33.32 18.17
CA LEU A 4 20.00 31.89 18.29
C LEU A 4 20.66 31.27 17.04
N GLN A 5 20.33 31.73 15.83
CA GLN A 5 20.92 31.18 14.60
C GLN A 5 22.43 31.46 14.44
N SER A 6 22.97 32.50 15.07
CA SER A 6 24.41 32.82 14.99
C SER A 6 25.30 31.96 15.88
N GLU A 7 24.76 31.32 16.93
CA GLU A 7 25.53 30.40 17.78
C GLU A 7 25.73 29.02 17.11
N TRP A 8 24.75 28.55 16.33
CA TRP A 8 24.84 27.27 15.61
C TRP A 8 25.84 27.30 14.44
N ALA A 9 26.06 28.46 13.82
CA ALA A 9 27.07 28.63 12.77
C ALA A 9 28.51 28.58 13.31
N LYS A 10 28.75 28.99 14.57
CA LYS A 10 30.09 28.91 15.21
C LYS A 10 30.48 27.49 15.60
N ILE A 11 29.50 26.60 15.80
CA ILE A 11 29.74 25.17 16.08
C ILE A 11 30.13 24.40 14.81
N ARG A 12 29.79 24.91 13.60
CA ARG A 12 30.18 24.31 12.31
C ARG A 12 31.66 24.50 11.94
N SER A 13 32.38 25.44 12.56
CA SER A 13 33.77 25.78 12.15
C SER A 13 34.87 25.29 13.09
N SER A 14 34.54 24.58 14.17
CA SER A 14 35.54 23.97 15.05
C SER A 14 35.57 22.46 14.85
N SER A 15 36.42 22.00 13.92
CA SER A 15 36.80 20.59 13.75
C SER A 15 37.72 20.08 14.87
N GLU A 16 37.69 20.69 16.04
CA GLU A 16 38.44 20.29 17.23
C GLU A 16 37.48 20.34 18.42
N ILE A 17 36.78 19.24 18.65
CA ILE A 17 36.14 19.01 19.95
C ILE A 17 37.26 18.55 20.88
N HIS A 18 37.53 19.39 21.88
CA HIS A 18 38.39 19.12 23.02
C HIS A 18 38.13 17.72 23.60
N ASP A 19 39.18 16.92 23.61
CA ASP A 19 39.33 15.71 24.39
C ASP A 19 39.16 16.09 25.87
N GLY A 20 37.97 15.80 26.41
CA GLY A 20 37.68 15.99 27.83
C GLY A 20 38.56 15.06 28.63
N GLY A 21 39.63 15.61 29.21
CA GLY A 21 40.69 14.86 29.85
C GLY A 21 40.19 13.88 30.91
N HIS A 22 40.34 12.58 30.63
CA HIS A 22 40.50 11.51 31.60
C HIS A 22 41.79 10.75 31.25
N ALA A 23 42.59 10.45 32.27
CA ALA A 23 43.91 9.86 32.12
C ALA A 23 43.82 8.45 31.51
N GLY A 24 44.24 8.31 30.25
CA GLY A 24 44.33 7.04 29.52
C GLY A 24 43.66 7.11 28.15
N GLY A 25 44.40 7.52 27.12
CA GLY A 25 43.90 7.73 25.76
C GLY A 25 43.49 6.45 25.01
N GLN A 26 42.35 5.85 25.39
CA GLN A 26 41.66 4.85 24.59
C GLN A 26 40.40 5.47 23.97
N LYS A 27 40.29 5.34 22.64
CA LYS A 27 39.11 5.76 21.87
C LYS A 27 37.89 4.94 22.34
N ALA A 28 36.79 5.62 22.66
CA ALA A 28 35.55 4.98 23.11
C ALA A 28 35.11 3.88 22.12
N PRO A 29 34.57 2.73 22.60
CA PRO A 29 34.24 1.60 21.75
C PRO A 29 33.11 1.89 20.76
N VAL A 30 32.18 2.78 21.13
CA VAL A 30 31.08 3.28 20.29
C VAL A 30 30.84 4.76 20.60
N ARG A 31 30.27 5.51 19.64
CA ARG A 31 30.02 6.96 19.81
C ARG A 31 28.73 7.24 20.60
N TRP A 32 27.69 6.44 20.38
CA TRP A 32 26.36 6.64 20.95
C TRP A 32 25.78 5.33 21.48
N ILE A 33 24.86 5.44 22.44
CA ILE A 33 24.05 4.34 22.97
C ILE A 33 22.58 4.70 22.81
N VAL A 34 21.75 3.76 22.37
CA VAL A 34 20.29 3.90 22.32
C VAL A 34 19.69 3.54 23.67
N ARG A 35 19.11 4.53 24.36
CA ARG A 35 18.34 4.30 25.59
C ARG A 35 17.06 3.53 25.29
N ARG A 36 16.46 2.96 26.34
CA ARG A 36 15.19 2.21 26.30
C ARG A 36 13.96 3.03 25.85
N ASP A 37 14.08 4.35 25.83
CA ASP A 37 13.06 5.27 25.29
C ASP A 37 13.37 5.73 23.87
N GLY A 38 14.33 5.07 23.20
CA GLY A 38 14.76 5.37 21.82
C GLY A 38 15.75 6.54 21.71
N GLY A 39 16.00 7.29 22.79
CA GLY A 39 16.90 8.44 22.77
C GLY A 39 18.38 8.05 22.72
N LEU A 40 19.16 8.71 21.87
CA LEU A 40 20.62 8.55 21.83
C LEU A 40 21.29 9.34 22.95
N VAL A 41 22.27 8.73 23.61
CA VAL A 41 23.17 9.40 24.56
C VAL A 41 24.62 9.05 24.25
N PRO A 42 25.57 9.93 24.57
CA PRO A 42 26.99 9.61 24.50
C PRO A 42 27.30 8.33 25.29
N TYR A 43 28.23 7.53 24.79
CA TYR A 43 28.75 6.38 25.53
C TYR A 43 29.37 6.84 26.86
N ASP A 44 29.02 6.15 27.94
CA ASP A 44 29.47 6.46 29.30
C ASP A 44 29.93 5.17 30.00
N ARG A 45 31.25 5.02 30.11
CA ARG A 45 31.91 3.85 30.73
C ARG A 45 31.52 3.66 32.19
N GLU A 46 31.34 4.75 32.93
CA GLU A 46 31.06 4.71 34.37
C GLU A 46 29.76 3.96 34.68
N ARG A 47 28.81 3.96 33.74
CA ARG A 47 27.56 3.20 33.89
C ARG A 47 27.77 1.70 33.88
N ILE A 48 28.67 1.20 33.02
CA ILE A 48 29.01 -0.23 32.94
C ILE A 48 29.80 -0.60 34.20
N LEU A 49 30.82 0.18 34.53
CA LEU A 49 31.65 -0.03 35.72
C LEU A 49 30.81 -0.10 37.00
N SER A 50 29.92 0.89 37.20
CA SER A 50 29.02 0.93 38.37
C SER A 50 28.03 -0.24 38.40
N ALA A 51 27.57 -0.73 37.25
CA ALA A 51 26.66 -1.87 37.21
C ALA A 51 27.39 -3.18 37.55
N VAL A 52 28.60 -3.38 37.03
CA VAL A 52 29.46 -4.53 37.34
C VAL A 52 29.90 -4.51 38.81
N ALA A 53 30.34 -3.35 39.32
CA ALA A 53 30.76 -3.20 40.72
C ALA A 53 29.64 -3.55 41.70
N ARG A 54 28.40 -3.08 41.45
CA ARG A 54 27.24 -3.43 42.27
C ARG A 54 26.87 -4.91 42.19
N ALA A 55 27.08 -5.55 41.04
CA ALA A 55 26.86 -6.99 40.91
C ALA A 55 27.89 -7.79 41.72
N ILE A 56 29.16 -7.33 41.77
CA ILE A 56 30.21 -7.93 42.60
C ILE A 56 29.86 -7.78 44.08
N GLU A 57 29.50 -6.57 44.52
CA GLU A 57 29.11 -6.27 45.90
C GLU A 57 27.94 -7.16 46.37
N ALA A 58 26.95 -7.37 45.51
CA ALA A 58 25.79 -8.22 45.79
C ALA A 58 26.13 -9.71 46.03
N THR A 59 27.33 -10.16 45.64
CA THR A 59 27.81 -11.51 45.95
C THR A 59 28.51 -11.64 47.32
N GLY A 60 28.61 -10.54 48.07
CA GLY A 60 29.30 -10.50 49.36
C GLY A 60 30.83 -10.45 49.25
N ARG A 61 31.37 -10.32 48.04
CA ARG A 61 32.74 -9.91 47.78
C ARG A 61 32.78 -8.39 47.93
N GLY A 62 33.69 -7.83 48.73
CA GLY A 62 33.81 -6.37 48.91
C GLY A 62 34.17 -5.64 47.62
N GLU A 63 34.44 -4.33 47.68
CA GLU A 63 34.91 -3.54 46.54
C GLU A 63 36.27 -4.03 46.02
N GLU A 64 36.27 -5.08 45.19
CA GLU A 64 37.40 -5.48 44.35
C GLU A 64 37.42 -4.58 43.11
N GLY A 65 37.74 -3.30 43.31
CA GLY A 65 37.76 -2.29 42.24
C GLY A 65 38.60 -2.70 41.02
N SER A 66 39.69 -3.47 41.22
CA SER A 66 40.50 -4.00 40.13
C SER A 66 39.80 -5.05 39.27
N LEU A 67 38.89 -5.84 39.85
CA LEU A 67 38.11 -6.86 39.12
C LEU A 67 37.02 -6.20 38.29
N ALA A 68 36.29 -5.23 38.86
CA ALA A 68 35.27 -4.46 38.14
C ALA A 68 35.86 -3.71 36.93
N GLU A 69 37.05 -3.14 37.11
CA GLU A 69 37.78 -2.43 36.04
C GLU A 69 38.19 -3.37 34.91
N GLY A 70 38.74 -4.54 35.25
CA GLY A 70 39.15 -5.56 34.28
C GLY A 70 37.97 -6.11 33.47
N LEU A 71 36.84 -6.38 34.13
CA LEU A 71 35.61 -6.85 33.48
C LEU A 71 35.01 -5.77 32.58
N THR A 72 35.04 -4.51 33.00
CA THR A 72 34.56 -3.38 32.18
C THR A 72 35.39 -3.23 30.91
N LEU A 73 36.73 -3.33 31.00
CA LEU A 73 37.60 -3.31 29.83
C LEU A 73 37.31 -4.46 28.85
N ALA A 74 37.03 -5.66 29.36
CA ALA A 74 36.65 -6.80 28.53
C ALA A 74 35.31 -6.57 27.80
N VAL A 75 34.34 -5.94 28.47
CA VAL A 75 33.07 -5.52 27.84
C VAL A 75 33.32 -4.49 26.74
N GLU A 76 34.18 -3.49 26.97
CA GLU A 76 34.52 -2.48 25.97
C GLU A 76 35.20 -3.07 24.73
N GLU A 77 36.06 -4.08 24.91
CA GLU A 77 36.71 -4.76 23.79
C GLU A 77 35.73 -5.60 22.97
N LYS A 78 34.75 -6.24 23.62
CA LYS A 78 33.66 -6.92 22.92
C LYS A 78 32.73 -5.96 22.19
N LEU A 79 32.42 -4.81 22.78
CA LEU A 79 31.66 -3.75 22.10
C LEU A 79 32.42 -3.27 20.86
N ARG A 80 33.72 -3.00 20.99
CA ARG A 80 34.57 -2.54 19.90
C ARG A 80 34.63 -3.57 18.76
N SER A 81 34.90 -4.83 19.07
CA SER A 81 34.99 -5.90 18.07
C SER A 81 33.64 -6.26 17.44
N GLY A 82 32.56 -6.30 18.23
CA GLY A 82 31.20 -6.59 17.75
C GLY A 82 30.61 -5.50 16.86
N PHE A 83 31.00 -4.24 17.06
CA PHE A 83 30.53 -3.10 16.27
C PHE A 83 31.51 -2.64 15.19
N ALA A 84 32.75 -3.16 15.16
CA ALA A 84 33.73 -2.82 14.13
C ALA A 84 33.28 -3.15 12.70
N ALA A 85 32.42 -4.18 12.54
CA ALA A 85 31.86 -4.58 11.24
C ALA A 85 30.53 -3.89 10.90
N ARG A 86 29.96 -3.09 11.82
CA ARG A 86 28.70 -2.36 11.61
C ARG A 86 29.00 -0.94 11.08
N HIS A 87 28.03 -0.33 10.39
CA HIS A 87 28.15 1.04 9.88
C HIS A 87 28.51 2.03 11.02
N PRO A 88 29.34 3.07 10.79
CA PRO A 88 29.77 4.03 11.82
C PRO A 88 28.66 4.73 12.60
N ASN A 89 27.46 4.81 12.01
CA ASN A 89 26.27 5.40 12.64
C ASN A 89 25.44 4.39 13.45
N SER A 90 25.86 3.12 13.53
CA SER A 90 25.18 2.10 14.34
C SER A 90 25.45 2.35 15.82
N ALA A 91 24.40 2.42 16.62
CA ALA A 91 24.48 2.58 18.07
C ALA A 91 23.90 1.35 18.77
N PRO A 92 24.61 0.72 19.73
CA PRO A 92 24.05 -0.36 20.52
C PRO A 92 22.87 0.11 21.36
N ALA A 93 21.83 -0.72 21.45
CA ALA A 93 20.82 -0.54 22.48
C ALA A 93 21.40 -0.86 23.87
N VAL A 94 20.85 -0.23 24.92
CA VAL A 94 21.24 -0.55 26.31
C VAL A 94 21.14 -2.06 26.56
N GLU A 95 20.18 -2.75 25.94
CA GLU A 95 19.96 -4.19 26.13
C GLU A 95 21.08 -5.04 25.51
N GLU A 96 21.55 -4.69 24.31
CA GLU A 96 22.72 -5.34 23.69
C GLU A 96 23.96 -5.17 24.58
N ILE A 97 24.18 -3.99 25.17
CA ILE A 97 25.29 -3.77 26.11
C ILE A 97 25.12 -4.65 27.35
N GLN A 98 23.91 -4.76 27.89
CA GLN A 98 23.65 -5.61 29.05
C GLN A 98 23.91 -7.09 28.77
N ASP A 99 23.57 -7.58 27.58
CA ASP A 99 23.83 -8.96 27.15
C ASP A 99 25.34 -9.21 26.97
N ILE A 100 26.08 -8.22 26.46
CA ILE A 100 27.55 -8.27 26.38
C ILE A 100 28.18 -8.30 27.79
N VAL A 101 27.64 -7.53 28.75
CA VAL A 101 28.09 -7.57 30.15
C VAL A 101 27.87 -8.97 30.72
N GLU A 102 26.67 -9.54 30.56
CA GLU A 102 26.33 -10.88 31.04
C GLU A 102 27.27 -11.95 30.44
N THR A 103 27.44 -11.93 29.12
CA THR A 103 28.31 -12.87 28.41
C THR A 103 29.77 -12.75 28.90
N THR A 104 30.26 -11.52 29.05
CA THR A 104 31.63 -11.27 29.55
C THR A 104 31.82 -11.79 30.97
N LEU A 105 30.85 -11.60 31.87
CA LEU A 105 30.91 -12.10 33.24
C LEU A 105 30.95 -13.63 33.30
N ILE A 106 30.18 -14.31 32.45
CA ILE A 106 30.15 -15.77 32.36
C ILE A 106 31.49 -16.30 31.83
N GLU A 107 32.01 -15.73 30.74
CA GLU A 107 33.27 -16.16 30.13
C GLU A 107 34.49 -15.90 31.02
N ALA A 108 34.45 -14.84 31.84
CA ALA A 108 35.49 -14.55 32.82
C ALA A 108 35.48 -15.52 34.03
N GLY A 109 34.56 -16.50 34.07
CA GLY A 109 34.44 -17.46 35.17
C GLY A 109 33.71 -16.91 36.40
N GLU A 110 33.12 -15.73 36.31
CA GLU A 110 32.44 -15.04 37.42
C GLU A 110 30.94 -15.37 37.48
N ALA A 111 30.62 -16.67 37.51
CA ALA A 111 29.24 -17.17 37.44
C ALA A 111 28.33 -16.62 38.56
N ALA A 112 28.88 -16.40 39.77
CA ALA A 112 28.13 -15.82 40.87
C ALA A 112 27.76 -14.34 40.63
N VAL A 113 28.70 -13.57 40.06
CA VAL A 113 28.51 -12.15 39.72
C VAL A 113 27.53 -12.02 38.54
N ALA A 114 27.68 -12.87 37.52
CA ALA A 114 26.74 -12.95 36.39
C ALA A 114 25.30 -13.20 36.89
N LYS A 115 25.10 -14.18 37.78
CA LYS A 115 23.79 -14.47 38.35
C LYS A 115 23.21 -13.30 39.14
N ALA A 116 24.02 -12.60 39.94
CA ALA A 116 23.60 -11.42 40.69
C ALA A 116 23.17 -10.28 39.74
N TYR A 117 23.93 -10.06 38.67
CA TYR A 117 23.63 -9.07 37.63
C TYR A 117 22.30 -9.39 36.90
N ILE A 118 22.10 -10.64 36.47
CA ILE A 118 20.88 -11.12 35.80
C ILE A 118 19.65 -10.92 36.70
N LEU A 119 19.73 -11.32 37.97
CA LEU A 119 18.62 -11.16 38.91
C LEU A 119 18.31 -9.69 39.21
N TYR A 120 19.33 -8.83 39.31
CA TYR A 120 19.15 -7.39 39.48
C TYR A 120 18.43 -6.77 38.27
N ARG A 121 18.82 -7.16 37.04
CA ARG A 121 18.17 -6.75 35.79
C ARG A 121 16.70 -7.17 35.77
N ALA A 122 16.41 -8.45 36.01
CA ALA A 122 15.05 -8.99 36.01
C ALA A 122 14.14 -8.32 37.06
N ARG A 123 14.65 -8.06 38.27
CA ARG A 123 13.89 -7.37 39.32
C ARG A 123 13.58 -5.91 38.96
N HIS A 124 14.55 -5.19 38.40
CA HIS A 124 14.34 -3.80 37.96
C HIS A 124 13.42 -3.72 36.75
N GLU A 125 13.48 -4.71 35.86
CA GLU A 125 12.54 -4.86 34.75
C GLU A 125 11.11 -5.07 35.26
N ALA A 126 10.89 -6.01 36.19
CA ALA A 126 9.57 -6.23 36.79
C ALA A 126 8.99 -4.99 37.51
N ILE A 127 9.83 -4.25 38.25
CA ILE A 127 9.41 -3.00 38.91
C ILE A 127 9.06 -1.92 37.89
N ARG A 128 9.84 -1.80 36.81
CA ARG A 128 9.57 -0.84 35.73
C ARG A 128 8.31 -1.20 34.97
N ASP A 129 8.09 -2.48 34.66
CA ASP A 129 6.87 -2.97 34.02
C ASP A 129 5.63 -2.65 34.83
N ALA A 130 5.68 -2.90 36.15
CA ALA A 130 4.58 -2.56 37.06
C ALA A 130 4.34 -1.04 37.12
N LYS A 131 5.40 -0.23 37.13
CA LYS A 131 5.30 1.24 37.15
C LYS A 131 4.80 1.80 35.82
N LYS A 132 5.20 1.23 34.68
CA LYS A 132 4.74 1.59 33.34
C LYS A 132 3.26 1.29 33.17
N LEU A 133 2.79 0.13 33.65
CA LEU A 133 1.37 -0.25 33.60
C LEU A 133 0.46 0.72 34.39
N LEU A 134 0.91 1.21 35.55
CA LEU A 134 0.17 2.18 36.38
C LEU A 134 0.19 3.60 35.79
N LEU A 135 1.34 4.06 35.27
CA LEU A 135 1.45 5.35 34.57
C LEU A 135 0.69 5.36 33.23
N ASP A 136 0.52 4.21 32.58
CA ASP A 136 -0.17 4.10 31.29
C ASP A 136 -1.65 4.47 31.40
N ILE A 137 -2.32 4.19 32.52
CA ILE A 137 -3.78 4.45 32.63
C ILE A 137 -4.06 5.94 32.65
N ASP A 138 -3.39 6.69 33.53
CA ASP A 138 -3.56 8.14 33.63
C ASP A 138 -3.10 8.83 32.34
N LEU A 139 -1.96 8.42 31.77
CA LEU A 139 -1.48 8.97 30.49
C LEU A 139 -2.41 8.68 29.31
N THR A 140 -2.97 7.47 29.23
CA THR A 140 -3.88 7.07 28.13
C THR A 140 -5.21 7.82 28.25
N MET A 141 -5.74 7.97 29.46
CA MET A 141 -6.98 8.72 29.71
C MET A 141 -6.78 10.22 29.55
N ASP A 142 -5.83 10.82 30.26
CA ASP A 142 -5.58 12.26 30.26
C ASP A 142 -5.09 12.75 28.89
N GLY A 143 -4.28 11.95 28.19
CA GLY A 143 -3.78 12.26 26.84
C GLY A 143 -4.89 12.37 25.80
N TYR A 144 -5.88 11.45 25.84
CA TYR A 144 -7.05 11.55 24.97
C TYR A 144 -7.98 12.69 25.40
N LEU A 145 -8.28 12.83 26.70
CA LEU A 145 -9.19 13.85 27.23
C LEU A 145 -8.69 15.28 26.97
N SER A 146 -7.37 15.49 27.00
CA SER A 146 -6.73 16.77 26.72
C SER A 146 -6.40 17.01 25.23
N GLN A 147 -6.67 16.03 24.35
CA GLN A 147 -6.29 16.05 22.92
C GLN A 147 -4.79 16.30 22.67
N SER A 148 -3.93 16.02 23.65
CA SER A 148 -2.48 16.27 23.55
C SER A 148 -1.72 15.14 22.85
N ASP A 149 -2.30 13.94 22.77
CA ASP A 149 -1.70 12.81 22.05
C ASP A 149 -2.00 12.92 20.55
N TRP A 150 -0.95 12.94 19.72
CA TRP A 150 -1.11 12.94 18.26
C TRP A 150 -1.86 11.71 17.76
N ARG A 151 -1.87 10.60 18.53
CA ARG A 151 -2.63 9.38 18.24
C ARG A 151 -4.14 9.60 18.20
N VAL A 152 -4.64 10.71 18.76
CA VAL A 152 -6.04 11.13 18.59
C VAL A 152 -6.39 11.32 17.11
N ASN A 153 -5.41 11.68 16.27
CA ASN A 153 -5.55 11.79 14.81
C ASN A 153 -4.78 10.66 14.06
N GLU A 154 -4.54 9.51 14.70
CA GLU A 154 -3.92 8.34 14.05
C GLU A 154 -4.80 7.77 12.93
N ASN A 155 -6.12 7.91 13.09
CA ASN A 155 -7.11 7.51 12.11
C ASN A 155 -8.09 8.68 11.89
N ALA A 156 -8.07 9.28 10.69
CA ALA A 156 -8.90 10.43 10.33
C ALA A 156 -10.43 10.14 10.37
N ASN A 157 -10.82 8.89 10.63
CA ASN A 157 -12.21 8.46 10.82
C ASN A 157 -12.71 8.62 12.25
N VAL A 158 -11.83 8.74 13.26
CA VAL A 158 -12.23 8.90 14.67
C VAL A 158 -12.48 10.38 14.96
N ASN A 159 -13.67 10.71 15.48
CA ASN A 159 -13.90 12.01 16.11
C ASN A 159 -13.78 11.90 17.64
N TYR A 160 -13.32 12.99 18.27
CA TYR A 160 -13.31 13.12 19.72
C TYR A 160 -14.72 12.88 20.28
N SER A 161 -14.86 11.76 20.98
CA SER A 161 -16.12 11.27 21.52
C SER A 161 -15.86 10.25 22.61
N LEU A 162 -16.89 9.93 23.41
CA LEU A 162 -16.85 8.81 24.35
C LEU A 162 -16.56 7.48 23.62
N GLY A 163 -17.14 7.32 22.43
CA GLY A 163 -16.88 6.19 21.56
C GLY A 163 -15.41 6.03 21.19
N GLY A 164 -14.79 7.13 20.76
CA GLY A 164 -13.36 7.17 20.44
C GLY A 164 -12.48 6.91 21.66
N LEU A 165 -12.88 7.34 22.87
CA LEU A 165 -12.16 7.05 24.11
C LEU A 165 -12.16 5.55 24.42
N ILE A 166 -13.31 4.88 24.26
CA ILE A 166 -13.41 3.42 24.47
C ILE A 166 -12.52 2.67 23.46
N LEU A 167 -12.55 3.07 22.18
CA LEU A 167 -11.66 2.53 21.15
C LEU A 167 -10.18 2.73 21.50
N HIS A 168 -9.79 3.94 21.90
CA HIS A 168 -8.41 4.28 22.25
C HIS A 168 -7.88 3.44 23.42
N ASN A 169 -8.67 3.33 24.49
CA ASN A 169 -8.29 2.56 25.68
C ASN A 169 -8.19 1.06 25.38
N SER A 170 -9.22 0.50 24.74
CA SER A 170 -9.23 -0.92 24.37
C SER A 170 -8.10 -1.23 23.39
N GLY A 171 -7.87 -0.37 22.41
CA GLY A 171 -6.84 -0.53 21.39
C GLY A 171 -5.44 -0.53 21.99
N THR A 172 -5.16 0.40 22.91
CA THR A 172 -3.87 0.48 23.61
C THR A 172 -3.58 -0.79 24.42
N ILE A 173 -4.58 -1.29 25.16
CA ILE A 173 -4.45 -2.53 25.95
C ILE A 173 -4.19 -3.73 25.02
N THR A 174 -4.98 -3.89 23.96
CA THR A 174 -4.84 -5.01 23.02
C THR A 174 -3.49 -4.96 22.30
N ALA A 175 -3.02 -3.78 21.90
CA ALA A 175 -1.73 -3.63 21.24
C ALA A 175 -0.57 -4.02 22.16
N ASN A 176 -0.60 -3.58 23.41
CA ASN A 176 0.38 -3.99 24.42
C ASN A 176 0.33 -5.50 24.69
N TYR A 177 -0.86 -6.11 24.67
CA TYR A 177 -0.99 -7.56 24.83
C TYR A 177 -0.31 -8.32 23.70
N TRP A 178 -0.55 -7.94 22.44
CA TRP A 178 0.13 -8.51 21.26
C TRP A 178 1.65 -8.43 21.42
N LEU A 179 2.18 -7.23 21.67
CA LEU A 179 3.62 -6.98 21.70
C LEU A 179 4.35 -7.55 22.93
N LYS A 180 3.62 -7.93 24.00
CA LYS A 180 4.24 -8.45 25.23
C LYS A 180 4.05 -9.96 25.39
N ASN A 181 2.89 -10.48 25.00
CA ASN A 181 2.50 -11.86 25.32
C ASN A 181 2.40 -12.76 24.10
N VAL A 182 2.23 -12.20 22.90
CA VAL A 182 2.01 -12.99 21.68
C VAL A 182 3.25 -12.98 20.78
N TYR A 183 3.80 -11.79 20.51
CA TYR A 183 4.97 -11.67 19.67
C TYR A 183 6.27 -11.91 20.44
N PRO A 184 7.24 -12.62 19.84
CA PRO A 184 8.63 -12.65 20.29
C PRO A 184 9.20 -11.24 20.46
N ALA A 185 10.17 -11.11 21.37
CA ALA A 185 10.79 -9.84 21.71
C ALA A 185 11.35 -9.11 20.47
N GLU A 186 12.01 -9.84 19.56
CA GLU A 186 12.61 -9.26 18.35
C GLU A 186 11.58 -8.59 17.43
N ILE A 187 10.43 -9.26 17.20
CA ILE A 187 9.32 -8.69 16.42
C ILE A 187 8.70 -7.48 17.12
N ALA A 188 8.51 -7.58 18.44
CA ALA A 188 7.94 -6.50 19.22
C ALA A 188 8.85 -5.26 19.24
N GLU A 189 10.16 -5.46 19.35
CA GLU A 189 11.16 -4.39 19.31
C GLU A 189 11.28 -3.77 17.93
N ALA A 190 11.26 -4.57 16.84
CA ALA A 190 11.27 -4.03 15.49
C ALA A 190 10.06 -3.12 15.21
N HIS A 191 8.88 -3.45 15.77
CA HIS A 191 7.73 -2.54 15.76
C HIS A 191 8.01 -1.27 16.59
N ARG A 192 8.44 -1.41 17.84
CA ARG A 192 8.65 -0.29 18.79
C ARG A 192 9.70 0.71 18.28
N ASN A 193 10.80 0.20 17.72
CA ASN A 193 11.91 0.98 17.16
C ASN A 193 11.64 1.51 15.75
N ALA A 194 10.45 1.23 15.20
CA ALA A 194 10.04 1.66 13.87
C ALA A 194 10.94 1.12 12.74
N ASP A 195 11.53 -0.07 12.91
CA ASP A 195 12.19 -0.81 11.83
C ASP A 195 11.16 -1.33 10.82
N PHE A 196 10.00 -1.74 11.32
CA PHE A 196 8.77 -1.89 10.55
C PHE A 196 7.55 -1.45 11.38
N HIS A 197 6.38 -1.46 10.78
CA HIS A 197 5.12 -1.21 11.46
C HIS A 197 4.16 -2.39 11.29
N ILE A 198 3.60 -2.87 12.40
CA ILE A 198 2.56 -3.91 12.41
C ILE A 198 1.23 -3.18 12.51
N HIS A 199 0.36 -3.35 11.53
CA HIS A 199 -0.91 -2.66 11.47
C HIS A 199 -1.97 -3.31 12.37
N ASP A 200 -2.90 -2.48 12.84
CA ASP A 200 -4.12 -2.85 13.56
C ASP A 200 -3.90 -3.74 14.79
N LEU A 201 -2.85 -3.43 15.56
CA LEU A 201 -2.63 -4.04 16.87
C LEU A 201 -3.73 -3.69 17.89
N SER A 202 -4.58 -2.71 17.58
CA SER A 202 -5.71 -2.30 18.42
C SER A 202 -6.84 -3.32 18.48
N MET A 203 -6.90 -4.28 17.54
CA MET A 203 -7.88 -5.35 17.54
C MET A 203 -7.22 -6.73 17.60
N PHE A 204 -7.90 -7.67 18.26
CA PHE A 204 -7.45 -9.06 18.38
C PHE A 204 -8.09 -9.92 17.28
N SER A 205 -7.95 -9.48 16.03
CA SER A 205 -8.63 -10.02 14.83
C SER A 205 -7.73 -10.04 13.60
N GLY A 206 -8.26 -10.55 12.48
CA GLY A 206 -7.68 -10.32 11.14
C GLY A 206 -7.82 -8.86 10.69
N TYR A 207 -7.19 -8.52 9.55
CA TYR A 207 -7.18 -7.17 9.01
C TYR A 207 -8.48 -6.88 8.23
N CYS A 208 -8.58 -7.33 6.98
CA CYS A 208 -9.73 -7.03 6.11
C CYS A 208 -10.31 -8.31 5.49
N ALA A 209 -11.57 -8.23 5.05
CA ALA A 209 -12.29 -9.34 4.44
C ALA A 209 -13.30 -8.87 3.38
N GLY A 210 -13.36 -9.59 2.26
CA GLY A 210 -14.42 -9.50 1.26
C GLY A 210 -15.42 -10.64 1.45
N TRP A 211 -16.70 -10.30 1.33
CA TRP A 211 -17.81 -11.17 1.70
C TRP A 211 -18.65 -11.54 0.49
N SER A 212 -19.15 -12.77 0.48
CA SER A 212 -20.11 -13.23 -0.52
C SER A 212 -21.49 -12.66 -0.24
N LEU A 213 -21.92 -11.70 -1.06
CA LEU A 213 -23.31 -11.23 -1.03
C LEU A 213 -24.28 -12.36 -1.42
N ARG A 214 -23.85 -13.28 -2.29
CA ARG A 214 -24.61 -14.47 -2.67
C ARG A 214 -24.87 -15.39 -1.47
N GLU A 215 -23.87 -15.65 -0.63
CA GLU A 215 -24.05 -16.44 0.59
C GLU A 215 -25.03 -15.77 1.56
N LEU A 216 -24.97 -14.44 1.70
CA LEU A 216 -25.94 -13.69 2.50
C LEU A 216 -27.37 -13.83 1.93
N ILE A 217 -27.53 -13.77 0.60
CA ILE A 217 -28.82 -13.97 -0.07
C ILE A 217 -29.35 -15.40 0.15
N ILE A 218 -28.47 -16.41 0.16
CA ILE A 218 -28.85 -17.83 0.30
C ILE A 218 -29.18 -18.20 1.75
N LYS A 219 -28.41 -17.71 2.71
CA LYS A 219 -28.52 -18.08 4.13
C LYS A 219 -29.40 -17.13 4.93
N GLY A 220 -29.52 -15.87 4.52
CA GLY A 220 -29.97 -14.78 5.37
C GLY A 220 -28.89 -14.38 6.39
N LEU A 221 -29.18 -13.40 7.25
CA LEU A 221 -28.29 -12.97 8.34
C LEU A 221 -28.60 -13.75 9.63
N GLY A 222 -27.70 -14.60 10.12
CA GLY A 222 -27.96 -15.41 11.33
C GLY A 222 -26.92 -16.49 11.59
N GLY A 223 -27.36 -17.64 12.10
CA GLY A 223 -26.52 -18.84 12.32
C GLY A 223 -25.86 -18.94 13.70
N VAL A 224 -25.84 -17.84 14.47
CA VAL A 224 -25.20 -17.80 15.78
C VAL A 224 -26.15 -18.23 16.91
N ALA A 225 -25.73 -19.23 17.69
CA ALA A 225 -26.52 -19.75 18.80
C ALA A 225 -26.88 -18.67 19.84
N GLY A 226 -28.15 -18.62 20.25
CA GLY A 226 -28.65 -17.64 21.22
C GLY A 226 -28.77 -16.21 20.69
N LYS A 227 -28.58 -15.98 19.38
CA LYS A 227 -28.83 -14.70 18.71
C LYS A 227 -30.02 -14.80 17.76
N ILE A 228 -30.63 -13.66 17.46
CA ILE A 228 -31.72 -13.59 16.47
C ILE A 228 -31.13 -13.91 15.10
N SER A 229 -31.81 -14.78 14.36
CA SER A 229 -31.48 -15.13 12.98
C SER A 229 -32.62 -14.72 12.05
N SER A 230 -32.27 -14.21 10.88
CA SER A 230 -33.18 -13.87 9.80
C SER A 230 -33.17 -14.94 8.71
N LYS A 231 -34.30 -15.13 8.05
CA LYS A 231 -34.38 -15.97 6.85
C LYS A 231 -33.84 -15.21 5.62
N PRO A 232 -33.51 -15.93 4.53
CA PRO A 232 -33.18 -15.33 3.24
C PRO A 232 -34.17 -14.24 2.82
N ALA A 233 -33.65 -13.08 2.40
CA ALA A 233 -34.48 -11.95 2.00
C ALA A 233 -35.26 -12.26 0.72
N ARG A 234 -36.56 -11.93 0.70
CA ARG A 234 -37.44 -12.04 -0.48
C ARG A 234 -37.74 -10.70 -1.17
N HIS A 235 -37.35 -9.61 -0.51
CA HIS A 235 -37.60 -8.24 -0.96
C HIS A 235 -36.30 -7.44 -0.89
N LEU A 236 -36.08 -6.53 -1.85
CA LEU A 236 -34.88 -5.69 -1.94
C LEU A 236 -34.64 -4.91 -0.64
N SER A 237 -35.70 -4.31 -0.08
CA SER A 237 -35.62 -3.55 1.18
C SER A 237 -35.11 -4.39 2.34
N THR A 238 -35.51 -5.65 2.41
CA THR A 238 -35.08 -6.60 3.45
C THR A 238 -33.64 -7.02 3.23
N LEU A 239 -33.23 -7.26 1.98
CA LEU A 239 -31.84 -7.57 1.64
C LEU A 239 -30.92 -6.40 2.04
N VAL A 240 -31.27 -5.18 1.66
CA VAL A 240 -30.53 -3.97 2.05
C VAL A 240 -30.36 -3.87 3.56
N GLN A 241 -31.43 -4.10 4.32
CA GLN A 241 -31.36 -4.08 5.77
C GLN A 241 -30.41 -5.18 6.31
N GLN A 242 -30.48 -6.39 5.75
CA GLN A 242 -29.56 -7.47 6.12
C GLN A 242 -28.10 -7.12 5.77
N MET A 243 -27.84 -6.48 4.63
CA MET A 243 -26.50 -6.05 4.22
C MET A 243 -25.91 -5.01 5.19
N VAL A 244 -26.68 -3.98 5.55
CA VAL A 244 -26.24 -2.96 6.52
C VAL A 244 -25.91 -3.60 7.87
N ASN A 245 -26.79 -4.46 8.37
CA ASN A 245 -26.57 -5.17 9.63
C ASN A 245 -25.37 -6.12 9.56
N PHE A 246 -25.20 -6.83 8.44
CA PHE A 246 -24.08 -7.73 8.20
C PHE A 246 -22.75 -6.98 8.27
N LEU A 247 -22.60 -5.89 7.51
CA LEU A 247 -21.37 -5.10 7.49
C LEU A 247 -21.07 -4.49 8.87
N GLY A 248 -22.10 -4.04 9.58
CA GLY A 248 -21.97 -3.55 10.95
C GLY A 248 -21.54 -4.63 11.95
N VAL A 249 -22.00 -5.87 11.80
CA VAL A 249 -21.54 -7.01 12.62
C VAL A 249 -20.08 -7.35 12.29
N MET A 250 -19.73 -7.44 11.01
CA MET A 250 -18.38 -7.83 10.58
C MET A 250 -17.31 -6.81 10.96
N GLN A 251 -17.64 -5.51 11.00
CA GLN A 251 -16.73 -4.48 11.53
C GLN A 251 -16.31 -4.73 13.00
N ASN A 252 -17.10 -5.48 13.77
CA ASN A 252 -16.73 -5.81 15.15
C ASN A 252 -15.87 -7.08 15.25
N GLU A 253 -15.77 -7.88 14.19
CA GLU A 253 -14.97 -9.11 14.13
C GLU A 253 -13.68 -8.94 13.32
N TRP A 254 -13.53 -7.84 12.57
CA TRP A 254 -12.39 -7.52 11.71
C TRP A 254 -11.97 -6.05 11.86
N ALA A 255 -10.69 -5.74 11.67
CA ALA A 255 -10.15 -4.41 11.95
C ALA A 255 -10.34 -3.39 10.82
N GLY A 256 -10.25 -3.83 9.58
CA GLY A 256 -10.19 -3.01 8.38
C GLY A 256 -11.46 -3.10 7.52
N ALA A 257 -11.28 -2.88 6.21
CA ALA A 257 -12.37 -2.76 5.26
C ALA A 257 -13.19 -4.06 5.11
N GLN A 258 -14.51 -3.90 4.99
CA GLN A 258 -15.49 -4.95 4.73
C GLN A 258 -16.11 -4.74 3.34
N ALA A 259 -15.89 -5.68 2.42
CA ALA A 259 -16.27 -5.50 1.02
C ALA A 259 -17.39 -6.46 0.56
N PHE A 260 -18.26 -5.99 -0.33
CA PHE A 260 -19.12 -6.84 -1.15
C PHE A 260 -18.74 -6.71 -2.62
N SER A 261 -18.60 -7.85 -3.31
CA SER A 261 -18.40 -7.91 -4.75
C SER A 261 -19.72 -8.04 -5.51
N SER A 262 -19.76 -7.58 -6.76
CA SER A 262 -20.89 -7.73 -7.68
C SER A 262 -22.22 -7.21 -7.12
N PHE A 263 -22.16 -6.03 -6.49
CA PHE A 263 -23.28 -5.42 -5.78
C PHE A 263 -24.50 -5.20 -6.69
N ASP A 264 -24.30 -4.59 -7.86
CA ASP A 264 -25.36 -4.34 -8.84
C ASP A 264 -25.93 -5.65 -9.40
N THR A 265 -25.06 -6.60 -9.77
CA THR A 265 -25.45 -7.91 -10.31
C THR A 265 -26.34 -8.70 -9.34
N TYR A 266 -25.98 -8.74 -8.04
CA TYR A 266 -26.73 -9.53 -7.05
C TYR A 266 -28.02 -8.86 -6.55
N LEU A 267 -28.14 -7.53 -6.66
CA LEU A 267 -29.39 -6.81 -6.33
C LEU A 267 -30.40 -6.83 -7.49
N ALA A 268 -29.94 -6.89 -8.74
CA ALA A 268 -30.80 -6.81 -9.92
C ALA A 268 -31.95 -7.84 -9.98
N PRO A 269 -31.78 -9.12 -9.57
CA PRO A 269 -32.88 -10.07 -9.50
C PRO A 269 -34.05 -9.66 -8.61
N PHE A 270 -33.79 -8.96 -7.51
CA PHE A 270 -34.82 -8.47 -6.59
C PHE A 270 -35.67 -7.38 -7.25
N VAL A 271 -35.00 -6.45 -7.94
CA VAL A 271 -35.68 -5.41 -8.74
C VAL A 271 -36.57 -6.05 -9.81
N LYS A 272 -36.07 -7.09 -10.49
CA LYS A 272 -36.78 -7.78 -11.58
C LYS A 272 -38.03 -8.50 -11.10
N ILE A 273 -37.90 -9.35 -10.06
CA ILE A 273 -38.99 -10.21 -9.61
C ILE A 273 -40.12 -9.40 -8.95
N GLU A 274 -39.77 -8.35 -8.22
CA GLU A 274 -40.72 -7.46 -7.58
C GLU A 274 -41.28 -6.41 -8.54
N LYS A 275 -40.69 -6.27 -9.74
CA LYS A 275 -41.02 -5.24 -10.73
C LYS A 275 -40.96 -3.84 -10.11
N LEU A 276 -39.87 -3.55 -9.41
CA LEU A 276 -39.70 -2.29 -8.71
C LEU A 276 -39.52 -1.14 -9.71
N GLU A 277 -40.23 -0.06 -9.45
CA GLU A 277 -40.06 1.22 -10.14
C GLU A 277 -38.87 1.99 -9.57
N GLU A 278 -38.35 2.97 -10.32
CA GLU A 278 -37.15 3.75 -9.96
C GLU A 278 -37.20 4.32 -8.53
N GLU A 279 -38.33 4.87 -8.09
CA GLU A 279 -38.47 5.46 -6.75
C GLU A 279 -38.37 4.43 -5.62
N GLN A 280 -38.82 3.19 -5.85
CA GLN A 280 -38.71 2.11 -4.86
C GLN A 280 -37.27 1.61 -4.75
N VAL A 281 -36.57 1.52 -5.89
CA VAL A 281 -35.13 1.23 -5.93
C VAL A 281 -34.37 2.36 -5.24
N ARG A 282 -34.69 3.62 -5.54
CA ARG A 282 -34.10 4.82 -4.90
C ARG A 282 -34.24 4.79 -3.39
N GLN A 283 -35.42 4.49 -2.86
CA GLN A 283 -35.63 4.40 -1.42
C GLN A 283 -34.77 3.30 -0.78
N SER A 284 -34.64 2.16 -1.44
CA SER A 284 -33.85 1.02 -0.94
C SER A 284 -32.35 1.33 -0.94
N ILE A 285 -31.82 1.85 -2.05
CA ILE A 285 -30.40 2.21 -2.16
C ILE A 285 -30.06 3.40 -1.24
N GLN A 286 -30.97 4.37 -1.10
CA GLN A 286 -30.80 5.45 -0.12
C GLN A 286 -30.69 4.90 1.31
N SER A 287 -31.57 3.96 1.68
CA SER A 287 -31.50 3.31 3.00
C SER A 287 -30.16 2.59 3.21
N PHE A 288 -29.59 1.98 2.18
CA PHE A 288 -28.27 1.36 2.25
C PHE A 288 -27.17 2.40 2.50
N LEU A 289 -27.12 3.45 1.67
CA LEU A 289 -26.11 4.50 1.76
C LEU A 289 -26.08 5.15 3.15
N PHE A 290 -27.23 5.60 3.65
CA PHE A 290 -27.28 6.17 5.01
C PHE A 290 -26.98 5.13 6.08
N GLY A 291 -27.41 3.88 5.89
CA GLY A 291 -27.13 2.79 6.83
C GLY A 291 -25.64 2.54 7.05
N VAL A 292 -24.83 2.57 5.99
CA VAL A 292 -23.37 2.32 6.08
C VAL A 292 -22.54 3.57 6.39
N ASN A 293 -23.11 4.78 6.31
CA ASN A 293 -22.44 6.02 6.76
C ASN A 293 -22.83 6.44 8.18
N THR A 294 -23.84 5.81 8.79
CA THR A 294 -24.26 6.14 10.16
C THR A 294 -23.46 5.30 11.17
N PRO A 295 -22.77 5.92 12.15
CA PRO A 295 -22.08 5.17 13.21
C PRO A 295 -23.08 4.37 14.04
N SER A 296 -22.94 3.04 14.08
CA SER A 296 -23.93 2.14 14.72
C SER A 296 -23.55 1.68 16.13
N ARG A 297 -22.27 1.35 16.38
CA ARG A 297 -21.81 0.87 17.70
C ARG A 297 -20.35 1.24 17.97
N TRP A 298 -20.06 1.61 19.23
CA TRP A 298 -18.91 2.43 19.67
C TRP A 298 -18.93 3.87 19.14
N GLY A 299 -20.00 4.29 18.46
CA GLY A 299 -20.44 5.68 18.31
C GLY A 299 -19.46 6.68 17.70
N SER A 300 -18.37 6.21 17.09
CA SER A 300 -17.24 7.07 16.69
C SER A 300 -16.82 6.89 15.24
N GLN A 301 -17.13 5.76 14.59
CA GLN A 301 -16.82 5.53 13.17
C GLN A 301 -17.95 4.79 12.45
N ALA A 302 -18.18 5.17 11.20
CA ALA A 302 -18.96 4.37 10.26
C ALA A 302 -18.14 3.14 9.82
N PRO A 303 -18.79 2.02 9.47
CA PRO A 303 -18.12 0.86 8.89
C PRO A 303 -17.30 1.24 7.66
N PHE A 304 -15.99 0.92 7.66
CA PHE A 304 -15.16 1.02 6.47
C PHE A 304 -15.65 -0.02 5.48
N THR A 305 -16.45 0.43 4.50
CA THR A 305 -17.13 -0.46 3.56
C THR A 305 -16.79 -0.15 2.13
N ASN A 306 -16.71 -1.20 1.34
CA ASN A 306 -16.41 -1.13 -0.08
C ASN A 306 -17.44 -1.96 -0.86
N ILE A 307 -17.79 -1.49 -2.04
CA ILE A 307 -18.58 -2.28 -2.98
C ILE A 307 -17.93 -2.27 -4.36
N THR A 308 -18.00 -3.41 -5.04
CA THR A 308 -17.61 -3.53 -6.45
C THR A 308 -18.86 -3.67 -7.30
N LEU A 309 -18.91 -2.89 -8.39
CA LEU A 309 -19.99 -2.86 -9.36
C LEU A 309 -19.45 -3.37 -10.70
N ASP A 310 -20.16 -4.33 -11.29
CA ASP A 310 -19.73 -5.00 -12.51
C ASP A 310 -20.05 -4.17 -13.76
N TRP A 311 -21.02 -3.25 -13.70
CA TRP A 311 -21.55 -2.44 -14.82
C TRP A 311 -22.32 -3.26 -15.87
N THR A 312 -21.73 -4.36 -16.33
CA THR A 312 -22.31 -5.32 -17.27
C THR A 312 -22.40 -6.68 -16.60
N VAL A 313 -23.45 -7.45 -16.88
CA VAL A 313 -23.60 -8.80 -16.31
C VAL A 313 -22.33 -9.62 -16.61
N PRO A 314 -21.63 -10.12 -15.58
CA PRO A 314 -20.42 -10.88 -15.78
C PRO A 314 -20.66 -12.17 -16.55
N ARG A 315 -19.76 -12.52 -17.47
CA ARG A 315 -19.87 -13.72 -18.32
C ARG A 315 -20.01 -15.01 -17.50
N ASP A 316 -19.33 -15.11 -16.36
CA ASP A 316 -19.36 -16.28 -15.45
C ASP A 316 -20.66 -16.43 -14.67
N LEU A 317 -21.46 -15.36 -14.56
CA LEU A 317 -22.77 -15.34 -13.92
C LEU A 317 -23.93 -15.33 -14.92
N ALA A 318 -23.71 -14.90 -16.17
CA ALA A 318 -24.74 -14.68 -17.16
C ALA A 318 -25.70 -15.87 -17.35
N GLU A 319 -25.16 -17.10 -17.44
CA GLU A 319 -25.97 -18.32 -17.63
C GLU A 319 -26.50 -18.93 -16.33
N ARG A 320 -26.06 -18.44 -15.16
CA ARG A 320 -26.48 -18.97 -13.87
C ARG A 320 -27.87 -18.47 -13.52
N LYS A 321 -28.67 -19.34 -12.89
CA LYS A 321 -29.99 -18.99 -12.35
C LYS A 321 -29.85 -17.92 -11.27
N ALA A 322 -30.66 -16.88 -11.37
CA ALA A 322 -30.71 -15.83 -10.37
C ALA A 322 -31.24 -16.37 -9.04
N ILE A 323 -30.90 -15.74 -7.92
CA ILE A 323 -31.32 -16.20 -6.58
C ILE A 323 -32.04 -15.08 -5.84
N VAL A 324 -33.23 -15.38 -5.33
CA VAL A 324 -34.03 -14.50 -4.47
C VAL A 324 -34.69 -15.36 -3.40
N GLY A 325 -34.75 -14.90 -2.15
CA GLY A 325 -35.38 -15.68 -1.07
C GLY A 325 -34.67 -16.98 -0.73
N GLY A 326 -33.39 -17.12 -1.12
CA GLY A 326 -32.61 -18.35 -0.99
C GLY A 326 -32.95 -19.44 -2.01
N GLU A 327 -33.75 -19.12 -3.03
CA GLU A 327 -34.22 -20.06 -4.04
C GLU A 327 -33.79 -19.60 -5.45
N GLU A 328 -33.50 -20.55 -6.33
CA GLU A 328 -33.23 -20.26 -7.74
C GLU A 328 -34.51 -19.78 -8.45
N GLN A 329 -34.34 -18.84 -9.36
CA GLN A 329 -35.43 -18.23 -10.13
C GLN A 329 -35.48 -18.80 -11.55
N GLU A 330 -36.62 -18.65 -12.22
CA GLU A 330 -36.80 -19.14 -13.60
C GLU A 330 -35.87 -18.44 -14.61
N PHE A 331 -35.43 -17.22 -14.30
CA PHE A 331 -34.53 -16.41 -15.12
C PHE A 331 -33.08 -16.47 -14.63
N THR A 332 -32.15 -16.03 -15.48
CA THR A 332 -30.71 -15.99 -15.22
C THR A 332 -30.24 -14.58 -14.85
N TYR A 333 -29.03 -14.44 -14.32
CA TYR A 333 -28.43 -13.11 -14.14
C TYR A 333 -28.26 -12.38 -15.48
N GLY A 334 -28.05 -13.09 -16.59
CA GLY A 334 -27.99 -12.52 -17.95
C GLY A 334 -29.25 -11.76 -18.34
N ASP A 335 -30.40 -12.12 -17.78
CA ASP A 335 -31.68 -11.45 -18.02
C ASP A 335 -31.84 -10.12 -17.25
N CYS A 336 -30.88 -9.75 -16.39
CA CYS A 336 -31.03 -8.68 -15.40
C CYS A 336 -30.28 -7.37 -15.71
N GLN A 337 -29.72 -7.20 -16.92
CA GLN A 337 -28.94 -6.00 -17.26
C GLN A 337 -29.74 -4.70 -17.08
N LYS A 338 -31.02 -4.67 -17.47
CA LYS A 338 -31.87 -3.47 -17.32
C LYS A 338 -32.02 -3.05 -15.86
N GLU A 339 -32.14 -4.03 -14.98
CA GLU A 339 -32.26 -3.81 -13.55
C GLU A 339 -30.92 -3.38 -12.93
N MET A 340 -29.78 -3.90 -13.42
CA MET A 340 -28.45 -3.38 -13.07
C MET A 340 -28.27 -1.92 -13.49
N ASP A 341 -28.71 -1.57 -14.70
CA ASP A 341 -28.64 -0.18 -15.21
C ASP A 341 -29.44 0.77 -14.31
N LEU A 342 -30.63 0.35 -13.86
CA LEU A 342 -31.46 1.12 -12.93
C LEU A 342 -30.80 1.31 -11.57
N ILE A 343 -30.21 0.25 -11.00
CA ILE A 343 -29.48 0.31 -9.72
C ILE A 343 -28.30 1.28 -9.84
N ASN A 344 -27.52 1.16 -10.92
CA ASN A 344 -26.36 2.04 -11.17
C ASN A 344 -26.78 3.51 -11.30
N LYS A 345 -27.80 3.80 -12.11
CA LYS A 345 -28.35 5.15 -12.25
C LYS A 345 -28.70 5.75 -10.88
N VAL A 346 -29.54 5.04 -10.13
CA VAL A 346 -30.03 5.48 -8.82
C VAL A 346 -28.90 5.66 -7.81
N PHE A 347 -27.95 4.72 -7.77
CA PHE A 347 -26.81 4.78 -6.87
C PHE A 347 -25.97 6.04 -7.15
N ILE A 348 -25.62 6.28 -8.41
CA ILE A 348 -24.80 7.42 -8.82
C ILE A 348 -25.52 8.75 -8.52
N GLU A 349 -26.82 8.85 -8.82
CA GLU A 349 -27.60 10.06 -8.52
C GLU A 349 -27.65 10.38 -7.01
N LEU A 350 -27.78 9.35 -6.17
CA LEU A 350 -27.76 9.52 -4.71
C LEU A 350 -26.37 9.95 -4.24
N MET A 351 -25.29 9.37 -4.77
CA MET A 351 -23.91 9.76 -4.49
C MET A 351 -23.62 11.22 -4.92
N LEU A 352 -24.16 11.64 -6.07
CA LEU A 352 -24.06 13.01 -6.57
C LEU A 352 -24.79 14.04 -5.71
N LYS A 353 -25.94 13.64 -5.16
CA LYS A 353 -26.77 14.48 -4.28
C LYS A 353 -26.09 14.72 -2.92
N GLY A 354 -25.43 13.69 -2.38
CA GLY A 354 -24.78 13.75 -1.07
C GLY A 354 -25.77 13.71 0.11
N ASP A 355 -25.27 14.06 1.29
CA ASP A 355 -26.04 14.14 2.53
C ASP A 355 -26.94 15.39 2.60
N ALA A 356 -27.64 15.57 3.72
CA ALA A 356 -28.55 16.69 3.94
C ALA A 356 -27.85 18.07 3.94
N GLU A 357 -26.54 18.10 4.15
CA GLU A 357 -25.70 19.31 4.18
C GLU A 357 -24.89 19.47 2.87
N GLY A 358 -25.11 18.58 1.89
CA GLY A 358 -24.44 18.59 0.60
C GLY A 358 -23.03 18.00 0.62
N ARG A 359 -22.65 17.24 1.65
CA ARG A 359 -21.40 16.48 1.69
C ARG A 359 -21.51 15.23 0.83
N GLY A 360 -20.44 14.88 0.12
CA GLY A 360 -20.34 13.57 -0.56
C GLY A 360 -20.31 12.43 0.46
N PHE A 361 -20.88 11.27 0.09
CA PHE A 361 -20.79 10.08 0.92
C PHE A 361 -19.37 9.53 0.93
N GLN A 362 -18.91 9.13 2.13
CA GLN A 362 -17.59 8.54 2.33
C GLN A 362 -17.60 7.03 2.09
N TYR A 363 -18.74 6.40 2.42
CA TYR A 363 -18.96 4.98 2.30
C TYR A 363 -20.27 4.67 1.53
N PRO A 364 -20.45 3.44 1.03
CA PRO A 364 -19.34 2.55 0.74
C PRO A 364 -18.44 3.20 -0.31
N ILE A 365 -17.15 2.87 -0.32
CA ILE A 365 -16.26 3.29 -1.40
C ILE A 365 -16.60 2.42 -2.62
N PRO A 366 -17.12 3.01 -3.72
CA PRO A 366 -17.52 2.24 -4.88
C PRO A 366 -16.31 2.01 -5.81
N THR A 367 -16.28 0.83 -6.40
CA THR A 367 -15.32 0.40 -7.42
C THR A 367 -16.09 -0.04 -8.65
N TYR A 368 -15.76 0.52 -9.82
CA TYR A 368 -16.31 0.07 -11.09
C TYR A 368 -15.30 -0.72 -11.89
N ASN A 369 -15.75 -1.86 -12.40
CA ASN A 369 -14.97 -2.72 -13.29
C ASN A 369 -14.98 -2.13 -14.71
N ILE A 370 -13.79 -1.83 -15.24
CA ILE A 370 -13.61 -1.36 -16.62
C ILE A 370 -13.16 -2.54 -17.47
N THR A 371 -14.10 -3.17 -18.17
CA THR A 371 -13.86 -4.29 -19.10
C THR A 371 -13.92 -3.82 -20.56
N GLU A 372 -13.65 -4.72 -21.51
CA GLU A 372 -13.77 -4.44 -22.94
C GLU A 372 -15.22 -4.07 -23.35
N GLU A 373 -16.23 -4.59 -22.63
CA GLU A 373 -17.64 -4.33 -22.88
C GLU A 373 -18.17 -3.04 -22.25
N PHE A 374 -17.33 -2.34 -21.47
CA PHE A 374 -17.73 -1.15 -20.73
C PHE A 374 -18.30 -0.07 -21.66
N GLN A 375 -19.53 0.35 -21.40
CA GLN A 375 -20.21 1.38 -22.18
C GLN A 375 -19.75 2.78 -21.77
N TRP A 376 -18.87 3.37 -22.58
CA TRP A 376 -18.30 4.72 -22.38
C TRP A 376 -19.28 5.86 -22.67
N ASP A 377 -20.42 5.57 -23.30
CA ASP A 377 -21.44 6.53 -23.71
C ASP A 377 -22.81 6.13 -23.14
N GLY A 378 -23.70 7.12 -23.00
CA GLY A 378 -25.04 6.93 -22.46
C GLY A 378 -25.27 7.71 -21.17
N GLU A 379 -26.49 7.64 -20.66
CA GLU A 379 -26.92 8.45 -19.51
C GLU A 379 -26.21 8.03 -18.21
N ASN A 380 -26.10 6.73 -17.94
CA ASN A 380 -25.37 6.24 -16.76
C ASN A 380 -23.88 6.57 -16.84
N ALA A 381 -23.27 6.47 -18.02
CA ALA A 381 -21.87 6.85 -18.22
C ALA A 381 -21.67 8.35 -17.97
N ARG A 382 -22.56 9.21 -18.48
CA ARG A 382 -22.57 10.64 -18.18
C ARG A 382 -22.58 10.89 -16.66
N LEU A 383 -23.54 10.29 -15.95
CA LEU A 383 -23.66 10.42 -14.50
C LEU A 383 -22.42 9.93 -13.75
N LEU A 384 -21.84 8.79 -14.16
CA LEU A 384 -20.63 8.21 -13.56
C LEU A 384 -19.45 9.17 -13.65
N PHE A 385 -19.23 9.76 -14.82
CA PHE A 385 -18.10 10.68 -15.03
C PHE A 385 -18.35 12.08 -14.45
N GLU A 386 -19.61 12.51 -14.31
CA GLU A 386 -19.96 13.69 -13.50
C GLU A 386 -19.64 13.47 -12.02
N MET A 387 -20.01 12.30 -11.48
CA MET A 387 -19.68 11.92 -10.10
C MET A 387 -18.16 11.84 -9.89
N THR A 388 -17.44 11.27 -10.87
CA THR A 388 -15.98 11.17 -10.86
C THR A 388 -15.33 12.55 -10.90
N GLY A 389 -15.76 13.43 -11.79
CA GLY A 389 -15.22 14.78 -11.91
C GLY A 389 -15.50 15.65 -10.69
N LYS A 390 -16.68 15.50 -10.07
CA LYS A 390 -17.13 16.34 -8.94
C LYS A 390 -16.56 15.90 -7.59
N TYR A 391 -16.60 14.60 -7.31
CA TYR A 391 -16.26 14.03 -6.00
C TYR A 391 -15.12 13.01 -6.06
N GLY A 392 -14.52 12.73 -7.23
CA GLY A 392 -13.48 11.69 -7.38
C GLY A 392 -13.85 10.31 -6.89
N THR A 393 -15.14 10.01 -6.90
CA THR A 393 -15.67 8.67 -6.71
C THR A 393 -16.28 8.27 -8.04
N PRO A 394 -16.02 7.07 -8.55
CA PRO A 394 -15.53 5.88 -7.86
C PRO A 394 -14.01 5.66 -8.00
N TYR A 395 -13.56 4.50 -7.53
CA TYR A 395 -12.36 3.85 -8.05
C TYR A 395 -12.68 3.06 -9.33
N PHE A 396 -11.66 2.87 -10.16
CA PHE A 396 -11.73 2.06 -11.37
C PHE A 396 -10.75 0.89 -11.29
N GLN A 397 -11.26 -0.31 -11.55
CA GLN A 397 -10.45 -1.51 -11.72
C GLN A 397 -10.27 -1.79 -13.21
N ASN A 398 -9.02 -1.86 -13.66
CA ASN A 398 -8.68 -1.97 -15.08
C ASN A 398 -8.60 -3.43 -15.51
N PHE A 399 -9.54 -3.91 -16.31
CA PHE A 399 -9.50 -5.24 -16.94
C PHE A 399 -9.19 -5.18 -18.44
N ILE A 400 -8.92 -4.00 -19.00
CA ILE A 400 -8.62 -3.85 -20.44
C ILE A 400 -7.15 -4.17 -20.71
N SER A 401 -6.24 -3.50 -20.00
CA SER A 401 -4.79 -3.57 -20.29
C SER A 401 -3.96 -4.15 -19.16
N SER A 402 -4.54 -4.36 -17.97
CA SER A 402 -3.81 -4.95 -16.84
C SER A 402 -3.81 -6.48 -16.89
N ASP A 403 -3.03 -7.12 -16.00
CA ASP A 403 -2.98 -8.59 -15.89
C ASP A 403 -4.18 -9.18 -15.12
N LEU A 404 -5.22 -8.40 -14.81
CA LEU A 404 -6.37 -8.85 -14.04
C LEU A 404 -7.40 -9.55 -14.92
N ASP A 405 -7.98 -10.65 -14.42
CA ASP A 405 -9.13 -11.33 -15.03
C ASP A 405 -10.42 -10.96 -14.26
N PRO A 406 -11.49 -10.47 -14.94
CA PRO A 406 -12.79 -10.22 -14.31
C PRO A 406 -13.39 -11.43 -13.58
N GLY A 407 -13.07 -12.65 -14.01
CA GLY A 407 -13.52 -13.90 -13.37
C GLY A 407 -12.84 -14.16 -12.03
N ASP A 408 -11.61 -13.68 -11.83
CA ASP A 408 -10.85 -13.90 -10.59
C ASP A 408 -11.48 -13.19 -9.39
N VAL A 409 -12.25 -12.12 -9.63
CA VAL A 409 -12.98 -11.35 -8.60
C VAL A 409 -13.97 -12.20 -7.80
N ARG A 410 -14.47 -13.29 -8.42
CA ARG A 410 -15.51 -14.18 -7.87
C ARG A 410 -15.06 -15.65 -7.76
N SER A 411 -13.92 -16.01 -8.35
CA SER A 411 -13.50 -17.42 -8.52
C SER A 411 -13.09 -18.11 -7.22
N MET A 412 -12.78 -17.35 -6.15
CA MET A 412 -12.38 -17.89 -4.84
C MET A 412 -13.50 -18.68 -4.11
N CYS A 413 -14.75 -18.57 -4.57
CA CYS A 413 -15.90 -19.35 -4.08
C CYS A 413 -15.91 -20.81 -4.60
N CYS A 414 -15.27 -21.09 -5.75
CA CYS A 414 -15.43 -22.36 -6.46
C CYS A 414 -14.07 -22.97 -6.86
N ARG A 415 -13.56 -23.86 -6.01
CA ARG A 415 -12.68 -24.98 -6.43
C ARG A 415 -11.29 -24.67 -6.98
N LEU A 416 -10.70 -23.51 -6.70
CA LEU A 416 -9.27 -23.29 -7.00
C LEU A 416 -8.39 -23.92 -5.90
N GLN A 417 -7.79 -25.07 -6.19
CA GLN A 417 -6.53 -25.45 -5.54
C GLN A 417 -5.46 -24.51 -6.10
N LEU A 418 -5.11 -23.50 -5.30
CA LEU A 418 -4.15 -22.48 -5.69
C LEU A 418 -2.74 -23.10 -5.76
N ASP A 419 -2.08 -22.97 -6.91
CA ASP A 419 -0.65 -23.29 -7.02
C ASP A 419 0.14 -22.27 -6.18
N LYS A 420 0.80 -22.76 -5.14
CA LYS A 420 1.53 -21.95 -4.17
C LYS A 420 2.91 -21.51 -4.66
N ARG A 421 3.36 -22.04 -5.81
CA ARG A 421 4.61 -21.65 -6.46
C ARG A 421 4.51 -20.31 -7.18
N GLU A 422 3.30 -19.90 -7.54
CA GLU A 422 3.06 -18.61 -8.18
C GLU A 422 2.64 -17.57 -7.13
N LEU A 423 3.27 -16.39 -7.21
CA LEU A 423 2.88 -15.23 -6.42
C LEU A 423 1.61 -14.64 -7.02
N ARG A 424 0.47 -15.09 -6.49
CA ARG A 424 -0.83 -14.62 -6.96
C ARG A 424 -1.08 -13.17 -6.57
N LYS A 425 -1.71 -12.44 -7.48
CA LYS A 425 -2.27 -11.13 -7.16
C LYS A 425 -3.56 -11.36 -6.37
N ARG A 426 -3.67 -10.76 -5.19
CA ARG A 426 -4.96 -10.55 -4.52
C ARG A 426 -5.78 -9.70 -5.48
N GLY A 427 -6.90 -10.23 -5.95
CA GLY A 427 -7.79 -9.43 -6.76
C GLY A 427 -8.57 -8.45 -5.89
N GLY A 428 -9.03 -7.38 -6.54
CA GLY A 428 -9.55 -6.20 -5.89
C GLY A 428 -8.46 -5.18 -5.52
N GLY A 429 -8.85 -3.92 -5.35
CA GLY A 429 -7.92 -2.81 -5.09
C GLY A 429 -7.48 -2.69 -3.62
N LEU A 430 -6.70 -1.65 -3.30
CA LEU A 430 -6.18 -1.39 -1.95
C LEU A 430 -7.27 -1.34 -0.86
N PHE A 431 -8.50 -0.97 -1.23
CA PHE A 431 -9.62 -0.85 -0.30
C PHE A 431 -10.74 -1.87 -0.55
N GLY A 432 -10.74 -2.60 -1.68
CA GLY A 432 -11.83 -3.53 -2.02
C GLY A 432 -11.29 -4.92 -2.25
N SER A 433 -11.42 -5.81 -1.27
CA SER A 433 -11.07 -7.24 -1.42
C SER A 433 -12.13 -7.98 -2.23
N ASP A 434 -11.69 -8.96 -3.02
CA ASP A 434 -12.56 -9.91 -3.68
C ASP A 434 -13.35 -10.82 -2.72
N GLU A 435 -14.28 -11.58 -3.26
CA GLU A 435 -15.18 -12.46 -2.51
C GLU A 435 -14.43 -13.57 -1.75
N LEU A 436 -14.71 -13.73 -0.45
CA LEU A 436 -14.16 -14.78 0.44
C LEU A 436 -12.62 -14.76 0.58
N THR A 437 -12.00 -13.60 0.36
CA THR A 437 -10.57 -13.35 0.57
C THR A 437 -10.36 -12.04 1.33
N GLY A 438 -9.11 -11.75 1.67
CA GLY A 438 -8.74 -10.60 2.50
C GLY A 438 -7.30 -10.72 2.96
N SER A 439 -6.98 -10.03 4.07
CA SER A 439 -5.67 -10.13 4.69
C SER A 439 -5.79 -10.42 6.18
N ILE A 440 -4.95 -11.32 6.67
CA ILE A 440 -4.86 -11.64 8.10
C ILE A 440 -4.14 -10.54 8.88
N GLY A 441 -3.28 -9.78 8.21
CA GLY A 441 -2.46 -8.74 8.81
C GLY A 441 -1.54 -8.10 7.76
N VAL A 442 -1.16 -6.86 8.03
CA VAL A 442 -0.20 -6.10 7.23
C VAL A 442 0.99 -5.71 8.10
N VAL A 443 2.19 -5.87 7.56
CA VAL A 443 3.44 -5.34 8.13
C VAL A 443 4.16 -4.49 7.10
N THR A 444 4.43 -3.22 7.41
CA THR A 444 5.08 -2.28 6.51
C THR A 444 6.53 -2.05 6.89
N ILE A 445 7.45 -2.33 5.96
CA ILE A 445 8.89 -2.15 6.14
C ILE A 445 9.28 -0.67 5.99
N ASN A 446 10.13 -0.17 6.89
CA ASN A 446 10.70 1.17 6.83
C ASN A 446 11.93 1.19 5.89
N LEU A 447 11.71 1.39 4.59
CA LEU A 447 12.80 1.41 3.61
C LEU A 447 13.81 2.57 3.82
N PRO A 448 13.40 3.80 4.18
CA PRO A 448 14.33 4.90 4.46
C PRO A 448 15.41 4.55 5.47
N ARG A 449 15.02 3.88 6.56
CA ARG A 449 15.95 3.40 7.59
C ARG A 449 16.98 2.42 7.03
N ILE A 450 16.56 1.52 6.15
CA ILE A 450 17.47 0.58 5.47
C ILE A 450 18.45 1.35 4.58
N GLY A 451 17.95 2.27 3.76
CA GLY A 451 18.77 3.10 2.88
C GLY A 451 19.86 3.85 3.64
N TYR A 452 19.48 4.53 4.73
CA TYR A 452 20.39 5.30 5.58
C TYR A 452 21.46 4.44 6.29
N LEU A 453 21.12 3.21 6.67
CA LEU A 453 22.03 2.33 7.43
C LEU A 453 22.92 1.43 6.55
N SER A 454 22.83 1.54 5.22
CA SER A 454 23.51 0.62 4.30
C SER A 454 24.66 1.30 3.59
N ALA A 455 25.86 0.72 3.67
CA ALA A 455 27.03 1.23 2.93
C ALA A 455 27.09 0.75 1.47
N GLY A 456 26.30 -0.27 1.11
CA GLY A 456 26.25 -0.81 -0.24
C GLY A 456 25.10 -1.80 -0.44
N LYS A 457 24.85 -2.18 -1.70
CA LYS A 457 23.66 -2.97 -2.08
C LYS A 457 23.55 -4.29 -1.33
N GLN A 458 24.66 -5.00 -1.11
CA GLN A 458 24.66 -6.26 -0.36
C GLN A 458 24.17 -6.07 1.08
N GLU A 459 24.57 -4.98 1.73
CA GLU A 459 24.10 -4.67 3.08
C GLU A 459 22.62 -4.25 3.08
N PHE A 460 22.20 -3.48 2.08
CA PHE A 460 20.80 -3.09 1.88
C PHE A 460 19.89 -4.31 1.81
N PHE A 461 20.17 -5.25 0.90
CA PHE A 461 19.36 -6.45 0.73
C PHE A 461 19.42 -7.37 1.95
N ARG A 462 20.57 -7.49 2.62
CA ARG A 462 20.67 -8.26 3.87
C ARG A 462 19.77 -7.71 4.97
N ARG A 463 19.69 -6.37 5.11
CA ARG A 463 18.81 -5.71 6.08
C ARG A 463 17.34 -5.87 5.70
N LEU A 464 17.02 -5.72 4.42
CA LEU A 464 15.68 -5.95 3.88
C LEU A 464 15.22 -7.38 4.14
N ASP A 465 16.05 -8.38 3.82
CA ASP A 465 15.76 -9.80 4.04
C ASP A 465 15.48 -10.10 5.51
N HIS A 466 16.30 -9.57 6.42
CA HIS A 466 16.12 -9.76 7.85
C HIS A 466 14.76 -9.20 8.33
N LEU A 467 14.41 -7.98 7.92
CA LEU A 467 13.13 -7.38 8.31
C LEU A 467 11.94 -8.08 7.64
N MET A 468 12.09 -8.56 6.41
CA MET A 468 11.06 -9.36 5.73
C MET A 468 10.83 -10.71 6.41
N GLU A 469 11.88 -11.37 6.91
CA GLU A 469 11.76 -12.61 7.68
C GLU A 469 10.96 -12.37 8.98
N LEU A 470 11.33 -11.34 9.75
CA LEU A 470 10.60 -10.97 10.97
C LEU A 470 9.14 -10.59 10.69
N ALA A 471 8.90 -9.83 9.62
CA ALA A 471 7.56 -9.49 9.18
C ALA A 471 6.74 -10.75 8.84
N ALA A 472 7.31 -11.68 8.07
CA ALA A 472 6.65 -12.93 7.72
C ALA A 472 6.37 -13.79 8.96
N GLU A 473 7.32 -13.95 9.88
CA GLU A 473 7.13 -14.65 11.14
C GLU A 473 6.00 -14.05 11.97
N SER A 474 5.93 -12.71 12.07
CA SER A 474 4.86 -12.03 12.79
C SER A 474 3.47 -12.31 12.19
N LEU A 475 3.37 -12.38 10.86
CA LEU A 475 2.12 -12.67 10.15
C LEU A 475 1.71 -14.14 10.32
N ILE A 476 2.68 -15.06 10.31
CA ILE A 476 2.44 -16.49 10.59
C ILE A 476 1.95 -16.69 12.02
N ILE A 477 2.54 -16.00 13.00
CA ILE A 477 2.10 -16.03 14.41
C ILE A 477 0.67 -15.50 14.51
N LYS A 478 0.39 -14.32 13.91
CA LYS A 478 -0.96 -13.74 13.91
C LYS A 478 -1.97 -14.71 13.31
N ARG A 479 -1.68 -15.30 12.15
CA ARG A 479 -2.54 -16.30 11.49
C ARG A 479 -2.86 -17.48 12.41
N LYS A 480 -1.87 -18.07 13.06
CA LYS A 480 -2.07 -19.20 13.98
C LYS A 480 -2.99 -18.82 15.15
N VAL A 481 -2.75 -17.66 15.76
CA VAL A 481 -3.57 -17.17 16.88
C VAL A 481 -5.01 -16.92 16.43
N ILE A 482 -5.21 -16.17 15.34
CA ILE A 482 -6.56 -15.86 14.84
C ILE A 482 -7.30 -17.12 14.38
N ALA A 483 -6.62 -18.07 13.73
CA ALA A 483 -7.22 -19.36 13.35
C ALA A 483 -7.69 -20.15 14.58
N GLN A 484 -6.89 -20.21 15.65
CA GLN A 484 -7.28 -20.87 16.89
C GLN A 484 -8.49 -20.19 17.56
N LEU A 485 -8.54 -18.86 17.56
CA LEU A 485 -9.67 -18.10 18.09
C LEU A 485 -10.94 -18.29 17.24
N TYR A 486 -10.78 -18.39 15.93
CA TYR A 486 -11.85 -18.74 15.00
C TYR A 486 -12.42 -20.13 15.29
N ASP A 487 -11.55 -21.13 15.46
CA ASP A 487 -11.97 -22.51 15.74
C ASP A 487 -12.65 -22.64 17.11
N THR A 488 -12.16 -21.90 18.11
CA THR A 488 -12.75 -21.87 19.47
C THR A 488 -14.03 -21.03 19.59
N GLY A 489 -14.41 -20.29 18.54
CA GLY A 489 -15.69 -19.61 18.44
C GLY A 489 -15.70 -18.14 18.84
N LEU A 490 -14.54 -17.46 18.88
CA LEU A 490 -14.46 -16.01 19.14
C LEU A 490 -15.02 -15.16 18.00
N PHE A 491 -15.07 -15.70 16.77
CA PHE A 491 -15.62 -15.04 15.57
C PHE A 491 -16.89 -15.77 15.07
N PRO A 492 -17.99 -15.73 15.86
CA PRO A 492 -19.17 -16.56 15.60
C PRO A 492 -19.87 -16.22 14.28
N TYR A 493 -19.91 -14.96 13.86
CA TYR A 493 -20.54 -14.60 12.58
C TYR A 493 -19.61 -14.88 11.41
N THR A 494 -18.31 -14.54 11.51
CA THR A 494 -17.32 -14.87 10.47
C THR A 494 -17.38 -16.35 10.11
N ARG A 495 -17.50 -17.24 11.10
CA ARG A 495 -17.59 -18.70 10.89
C ARG A 495 -18.81 -19.17 10.10
N GLU A 496 -19.90 -18.40 10.09
CA GLU A 496 -21.10 -18.74 9.31
C GLU A 496 -20.94 -18.43 7.81
N TYR A 497 -20.17 -17.39 7.48
CA TYR A 497 -20.04 -16.86 6.12
C TYR A 497 -18.67 -17.09 5.47
N LEU A 498 -17.68 -17.48 6.26
CA LEU A 498 -16.33 -17.80 5.80
C LEU A 498 -15.97 -19.18 6.32
N SER A 499 -15.62 -20.12 5.44
CA SER A 499 -15.31 -21.51 5.85
C SER A 499 -13.96 -21.65 6.57
N GLY A 500 -13.05 -20.68 6.38
CA GLY A 500 -11.74 -20.65 7.01
C GLY A 500 -10.85 -19.53 6.45
N LEU A 501 -9.62 -19.44 6.96
CA LEU A 501 -8.69 -18.34 6.66
C LEU A 501 -7.65 -18.69 5.57
N SER A 502 -7.79 -19.82 4.88
CA SER A 502 -6.82 -20.30 3.88
C SER A 502 -6.66 -19.35 2.70
N ASN A 503 -7.73 -18.61 2.36
CA ASN A 503 -7.77 -17.68 1.25
C ASN A 503 -7.34 -16.26 1.64
N HIS A 504 -6.98 -16.03 2.90
CA HIS A 504 -6.52 -14.72 3.37
C HIS A 504 -5.01 -14.61 3.23
N PHE A 505 -4.53 -13.47 2.73
CA PHE A 505 -3.11 -13.20 2.54
C PHE A 505 -2.42 -12.74 3.83
N SER A 506 -1.13 -13.03 3.93
CA SER A 506 -0.18 -12.42 4.84
C SER A 506 0.52 -11.28 4.09
N THR A 507 0.25 -10.04 4.46
CA THR A 507 0.64 -8.88 3.64
C THR A 507 1.89 -8.21 4.16
N ILE A 508 2.90 -8.10 3.30
CA ILE A 508 4.08 -7.25 3.55
C ILE A 508 3.98 -6.04 2.65
N GLY A 509 4.08 -4.85 3.23
CA GLY A 509 4.05 -3.59 2.52
C GLY A 509 5.33 -2.79 2.71
N ILE A 510 5.41 -1.66 2.01
CA ILE A 510 6.55 -0.73 2.10
C ILE A 510 6.09 0.71 2.24
N CYS A 511 6.97 1.55 2.80
CA CYS A 511 6.81 2.99 2.82
C CYS A 511 8.18 3.67 2.63
N GLY A 512 8.19 4.81 1.95
CA GLY A 512 9.37 5.65 1.79
C GLY A 512 10.40 5.15 0.78
N MET A 513 10.01 4.50 -0.31
CA MET A 513 10.98 4.13 -1.36
C MET A 513 11.78 5.35 -1.83
N ASN A 514 11.11 6.48 -2.05
CA ASN A 514 11.75 7.72 -2.47
C ASN A 514 12.86 8.15 -1.50
N GLU A 515 12.56 8.22 -0.19
CA GLU A 515 13.54 8.63 0.81
C GLU A 515 14.60 7.54 1.05
N ALA A 516 14.30 6.26 0.83
CA ALA A 516 15.30 5.19 0.86
C ALA A 516 16.37 5.39 -0.20
N LEU A 517 15.97 5.77 -1.42
CA LEU A 517 16.90 6.08 -2.50
C LEU A 517 17.72 7.33 -2.19
N LEU A 518 17.09 8.40 -1.68
CA LEU A 518 17.79 9.62 -1.28
C LEU A 518 18.87 9.34 -0.22
N ASN A 519 18.55 8.53 0.79
CA ASN A 519 19.50 8.21 1.85
C ASN A 519 20.61 7.24 1.40
N PHE A 520 20.36 6.41 0.38
CA PHE A 520 21.30 5.36 -0.06
C PHE A 520 22.16 5.78 -1.26
N LEU A 521 21.52 6.32 -2.31
CA LEU A 521 22.15 6.72 -3.57
C LEU A 521 22.50 8.22 -3.59
N GLY A 522 21.80 9.04 -2.79
CA GLY A 522 21.84 10.50 -2.92
C GLY A 522 20.96 11.05 -4.05
N GLU A 523 20.23 10.18 -4.75
CA GLU A 523 19.26 10.51 -5.80
C GLU A 523 17.88 9.96 -5.44
N ASP A 524 16.82 10.61 -5.92
CA ASP A 524 15.44 10.23 -5.64
C ASP A 524 14.89 9.21 -6.66
N ILE A 525 13.63 8.83 -6.52
CA ILE A 525 13.03 7.81 -7.41
C ILE A 525 12.85 8.29 -8.85
N THR A 526 12.91 9.60 -9.11
CA THR A 526 12.54 10.21 -10.40
C THR A 526 13.63 10.03 -11.45
N GLY A 527 14.88 9.86 -11.01
CA GLY A 527 16.03 9.55 -11.86
C GLY A 527 16.02 8.11 -12.37
N GLN A 528 16.71 7.87 -13.50
CA GLN A 528 16.80 6.53 -14.10
C GLN A 528 17.45 5.52 -13.15
N GLU A 529 18.49 5.92 -12.42
CA GLU A 529 19.18 5.05 -11.46
C GLU A 529 18.28 4.70 -10.27
N GLY A 530 17.65 5.71 -9.66
CA GLY A 530 16.69 5.54 -8.57
C GLY A 530 15.51 4.65 -8.95
N ARG A 531 14.88 4.90 -10.11
CA ARG A 531 13.79 4.06 -10.63
C ARG A 531 14.23 2.61 -10.86
N SER A 532 15.42 2.40 -11.43
CA SER A 532 15.95 1.06 -11.69
C SER A 532 16.21 0.31 -10.38
N PHE A 533 16.74 0.98 -9.36
CA PHE A 533 16.96 0.35 -8.06
C PHE A 533 15.64 0.09 -7.31
N ALA A 534 14.64 0.96 -7.42
CA ALA A 534 13.31 0.68 -6.88
C ALA A 534 12.66 -0.57 -7.51
N LEU A 535 12.82 -0.77 -8.82
CA LEU A 535 12.37 -2.00 -9.50
C LEU A 535 13.14 -3.24 -9.01
N GLU A 536 14.44 -3.12 -8.79
CA GLU A 536 15.29 -4.18 -8.21
C GLU A 536 14.80 -4.57 -6.81
N ILE A 537 14.53 -3.57 -5.95
CA ILE A 537 14.02 -3.79 -4.58
C ILE A 537 12.65 -4.49 -4.62
N LEU A 538 11.69 -3.99 -5.40
CA LEU A 538 10.36 -4.60 -5.49
C LEU A 538 10.41 -6.03 -6.03
N SER A 539 11.28 -6.28 -7.02
CA SER A 539 11.47 -7.64 -7.58
C SER A 539 12.05 -8.60 -6.55
N HIS A 540 13.09 -8.17 -5.82
CA HIS A 540 13.69 -8.93 -4.71
C HIS A 540 12.64 -9.27 -3.64
N MET A 541 11.82 -8.29 -3.23
CA MET A 541 10.74 -8.53 -2.27
C MET A 541 9.72 -9.56 -2.77
N ARG A 542 9.39 -9.56 -4.07
CA ARG A 542 8.50 -10.58 -4.65
C ARG A 542 9.14 -11.96 -4.57
N GLU A 543 10.40 -12.11 -4.92
CA GLU A 543 11.10 -13.40 -4.81
C GLU A 543 11.05 -13.93 -3.37
N LYS A 544 11.36 -13.09 -2.38
CA LYS A 544 11.26 -13.44 -0.96
C LYS A 544 9.85 -13.85 -0.52
N LEU A 545 8.83 -13.15 -1.00
CA LEU A 545 7.44 -13.51 -0.70
C LEU A 545 7.05 -14.87 -1.31
N ALA A 546 7.53 -15.18 -2.53
CA ALA A 546 7.32 -16.49 -3.13
C ALA A 546 7.98 -17.60 -2.29
N ASP A 547 9.22 -17.39 -1.84
CA ASP A 547 9.91 -18.32 -0.93
C ASP A 547 9.09 -18.58 0.35
N PHE A 548 8.50 -17.53 0.92
CA PHE A 548 7.66 -17.65 2.10
C PHE A 548 6.41 -18.48 1.84
N GLN A 549 5.72 -18.26 0.70
CA GLN A 549 4.55 -19.06 0.33
C GLN A 549 4.90 -20.54 0.15
N GLU A 550 6.01 -20.84 -0.52
CA GLU A 550 6.44 -22.22 -0.73
C GLU A 550 6.80 -22.89 0.59
N ARG A 551 7.54 -22.19 1.45
CA ARG A 551 8.00 -22.71 2.75
C ARG A 551 6.86 -22.96 3.74
N THR A 552 5.90 -22.04 3.83
CA THR A 552 4.84 -22.11 4.87
C THR A 552 3.55 -22.74 4.34
N GLY A 553 3.31 -22.65 3.04
CA GLY A 553 2.04 -22.99 2.43
C GLY A 553 0.94 -21.93 2.62
N ASP A 554 1.24 -20.77 3.20
CA ASP A 554 0.31 -19.64 3.33
C ASP A 554 0.43 -18.69 2.13
N LEU A 555 -0.63 -17.94 1.83
CA LEU A 555 -0.60 -16.90 0.80
C LEU A 555 0.09 -15.64 1.33
N PHE A 556 0.98 -15.07 0.54
CA PHE A 556 1.68 -13.81 0.82
C PHE A 556 1.54 -12.84 -0.35
N ASN A 557 1.47 -11.55 -0.07
CA ASN A 557 1.38 -10.53 -1.10
C ASN A 557 2.16 -9.26 -0.74
N LEU A 558 2.52 -8.50 -1.79
CA LEU A 558 3.23 -7.23 -1.69
C LEU A 558 2.25 -6.07 -1.83
N GLU A 559 2.16 -5.18 -0.85
CA GLU A 559 1.20 -4.07 -0.85
C GLU A 559 1.88 -2.70 -0.91
N ALA A 560 1.30 -1.81 -1.72
CA ALA A 560 1.62 -0.39 -1.71
C ALA A 560 0.88 0.27 -0.53
N THR A 561 1.44 0.17 0.67
CA THR A 561 0.78 0.64 1.90
C THR A 561 0.35 2.11 1.78
N PRO A 562 -0.93 2.45 2.04
CA PRO A 562 -1.41 3.84 2.02
C PRO A 562 -0.75 4.71 3.09
N ALA A 563 -0.26 4.08 4.16
CA ALA A 563 0.62 4.64 5.18
C ALA A 563 0.11 5.96 5.80
N GLU A 564 -1.18 6.03 6.16
CA GLU A 564 -1.81 7.22 6.75
C GLU A 564 -1.06 7.75 7.97
N SER A 565 -1.02 6.97 9.05
CA SER A 565 -0.25 7.28 10.25
C SER A 565 1.17 6.73 10.17
N THR A 566 1.35 5.61 9.47
CA THR A 566 2.64 4.92 9.36
C THR A 566 3.71 5.81 8.75
N SER A 567 3.40 6.56 7.68
CA SER A 567 4.33 7.49 7.03
C SER A 567 4.92 8.51 8.02
N TYR A 568 4.05 9.19 8.77
CA TYR A 568 4.45 10.18 9.76
C TYR A 568 5.18 9.52 10.95
N ARG A 569 4.66 8.40 11.47
CA ARG A 569 5.25 7.68 12.60
C ARG A 569 6.69 7.24 12.34
N LEU A 570 6.91 6.59 11.19
CA LEU A 570 8.24 6.10 10.81
C LEU A 570 9.21 7.27 10.66
N ALA A 571 8.83 8.30 9.89
CA ALA A 571 9.67 9.47 9.65
C ALA A 571 9.99 10.26 10.94
N LEU A 572 9.02 10.41 11.84
CA LEU A 572 9.22 11.09 13.13
C LEU A 572 10.19 10.31 14.02
N HIS A 573 10.01 8.99 14.13
CA HIS A 573 10.90 8.14 14.92
C HIS A 573 12.31 8.14 14.34
N ASP A 574 12.42 8.09 13.01
CA ASP A 574 13.69 8.14 12.33
C ASP A 574 14.41 9.47 12.52
N ARG A 575 13.73 10.60 12.34
CA ARG A 575 14.30 11.95 12.54
C ARG A 575 14.74 12.20 13.98
N ASN A 576 14.03 11.64 14.96
CA ASN A 576 14.42 11.72 16.36
C ASN A 576 15.68 10.88 16.66
N HIS A 577 15.83 9.74 15.97
CA HIS A 577 16.91 8.80 16.22
C HIS A 577 18.15 9.07 15.37
N TYR A 578 18.00 9.48 14.11
CA TYR A 578 19.06 9.87 13.20
C TYR A 578 18.76 11.30 12.70
N PRO A 579 19.25 12.35 13.38
CA PRO A 579 18.91 13.73 13.04
C PRO A 579 19.31 14.18 11.63
N ASP A 580 20.23 13.46 10.98
CA ASP A 580 20.73 13.68 9.62
C ASP A 580 20.08 12.76 8.57
N ILE A 581 19.14 11.88 8.94
CA ILE A 581 18.38 11.10 7.96
C ILE A 581 17.51 12.02 7.12
N ILE A 582 17.48 11.76 5.81
CA ILE A 582 16.63 12.50 4.88
C ILE A 582 15.20 11.98 5.01
N THR A 583 14.29 12.88 5.35
CA THR A 583 12.84 12.64 5.38
C THR A 583 12.15 13.65 4.47
N SER A 584 10.93 13.35 4.02
CA SER A 584 10.11 14.35 3.33
C SER A 584 9.46 15.28 4.37
N GLY A 585 9.22 16.55 4.01
CA GLY A 585 8.68 17.57 4.93
C GLY A 585 9.75 18.41 5.62
N GLU A 586 9.47 19.71 5.80
CA GLU A 586 10.39 20.64 6.47
C GLU A 586 10.06 20.74 7.96
N ASP A 587 8.84 21.21 8.24
CA ASP A 587 8.38 21.41 9.61
C ASP A 587 8.06 20.06 10.28
N GLU A 588 7.23 19.25 9.63
CA GLU A 588 6.78 17.95 10.12
C GLU A 588 7.26 16.84 9.16
N PRO A 589 7.92 15.77 9.64
CA PRO A 589 8.54 14.78 8.77
C PRO A 589 7.51 13.75 8.31
N PHE A 590 7.60 13.30 7.08
CA PHE A 590 6.81 12.20 6.55
C PHE A 590 7.64 11.41 5.53
N TYR A 591 7.17 10.21 5.20
CA TYR A 591 7.71 9.41 4.10
C TYR A 591 6.72 9.29 2.96
N THR A 592 7.22 9.31 1.73
CA THR A 592 6.38 9.14 0.56
C THR A 592 5.72 7.77 0.60
N ASN A 593 4.41 7.71 0.28
CA ASN A 593 3.67 6.46 0.33
C ASN A 593 4.28 5.42 -0.61
N SER A 594 4.53 4.23 -0.10
CA SER A 594 5.05 3.08 -0.85
C SER A 594 6.21 3.42 -1.81
N SER A 595 5.97 3.34 -3.13
CA SER A 595 6.88 3.68 -4.23
C SER A 595 6.35 4.80 -5.12
N GLN A 596 5.42 5.61 -4.60
CA GLN A 596 4.90 6.76 -5.31
C GLN A 596 5.99 7.80 -5.59
N LEU A 597 5.73 8.66 -6.58
CA LEU A 597 6.56 9.83 -6.85
C LEU A 597 6.53 10.81 -5.67
N PRO A 598 7.59 11.62 -5.48
CA PRO A 598 7.53 12.80 -4.61
C PRO A 598 6.31 13.64 -4.95
N VAL A 599 5.59 14.10 -3.93
CA VAL A 599 4.29 14.77 -4.13
C VAL A 599 4.38 16.08 -4.90
N ASN A 600 5.57 16.65 -5.05
CA ASN A 600 5.85 17.90 -5.75
C ASN A 600 6.53 17.72 -7.12
N PHE A 601 6.62 16.49 -7.65
CA PHE A 601 7.42 16.16 -8.84
C PHE A 601 6.89 16.78 -10.14
N THR A 602 5.69 16.42 -10.58
CA THR A 602 5.12 16.83 -11.88
C THR A 602 3.64 17.21 -11.75
N ASN A 603 3.18 18.08 -12.65
CA ASN A 603 1.75 18.39 -12.86
C ASN A 603 1.19 17.69 -14.11
N ASP A 604 2.00 16.94 -14.87
CA ASP A 604 1.51 16.09 -15.96
C ASP A 604 1.18 14.69 -15.44
N ILE A 605 -0.09 14.30 -15.55
CA ILE A 605 -0.55 12.99 -15.11
C ILE A 605 0.04 11.86 -15.95
N PHE A 606 0.31 12.07 -17.24
CA PHE A 606 0.86 11.05 -18.13
C PHE A 606 2.34 10.83 -17.89
N ASP A 607 3.11 11.88 -17.60
CA ASP A 607 4.51 11.72 -17.14
C ASP A 607 4.57 10.91 -15.84
N ALA A 608 3.65 11.16 -14.90
CA ALA A 608 3.54 10.38 -13.68
C ALA A 608 3.18 8.92 -13.95
N LEU A 609 2.25 8.66 -14.88
CA LEU A 609 1.85 7.31 -15.29
C LEU A 609 2.98 6.55 -15.99
N ASP A 610 3.66 7.17 -16.96
CA ASP A 610 4.81 6.61 -17.70
C ASP A 610 5.93 6.15 -16.74
N HIS A 611 6.14 6.91 -15.67
CA HIS A 611 7.07 6.54 -14.62
C HIS A 611 6.54 5.39 -13.75
N GLN A 612 5.30 5.51 -13.26
CA GLN A 612 4.75 4.67 -12.20
C GLN A 612 4.26 3.30 -12.69
N GLU A 613 3.86 3.15 -13.94
CA GLU A 613 3.29 1.91 -14.48
C GLU A 613 4.10 0.66 -14.10
N ALA A 614 5.38 0.62 -14.45
CA ALA A 614 6.25 -0.52 -14.19
C ALA A 614 6.40 -0.85 -12.68
N LEU A 615 6.41 0.16 -11.82
CA LEU A 615 6.50 -0.02 -10.37
C LEU A 615 5.18 -0.55 -9.81
N GLN A 616 4.06 0.05 -10.22
CA GLN A 616 2.75 -0.29 -9.69
C GLN A 616 2.29 -1.69 -10.10
N SER A 617 2.65 -2.16 -11.30
CA SER A 617 2.34 -3.52 -11.77
C SER A 617 3.07 -4.64 -11.01
N LEU A 618 4.13 -4.32 -10.23
CA LEU A 618 4.85 -5.29 -9.40
C LEU A 618 4.12 -5.62 -8.08
N TYR A 619 3.22 -4.76 -7.61
CA TYR A 619 2.45 -5.06 -6.40
C TYR A 619 1.45 -6.19 -6.67
N THR A 620 1.34 -7.12 -5.71
CA THR A 620 0.45 -8.27 -5.79
C THR A 620 -0.68 -8.23 -4.77
N GLY A 621 -0.63 -7.35 -3.77
CA GLY A 621 -1.67 -7.23 -2.75
C GLY A 621 -2.65 -6.11 -2.99
N GLY A 622 -2.14 -4.96 -3.41
CA GLY A 622 -2.98 -3.79 -3.65
C GLY A 622 -2.11 -2.60 -3.99
N THR A 623 -2.49 -1.89 -5.04
CA THR A 623 -1.95 -0.60 -5.42
C THR A 623 -3.10 0.29 -5.89
N VAL A 624 -2.87 1.59 -5.88
CA VAL A 624 -3.74 2.55 -6.53
C VAL A 624 -2.90 3.71 -7.07
N PHE A 625 -3.16 4.09 -8.33
CA PHE A 625 -2.74 5.37 -8.86
C PHE A 625 -3.80 6.46 -8.61
N HIS A 626 -3.39 7.54 -7.96
CA HIS A 626 -4.25 8.69 -7.70
C HIS A 626 -3.96 9.83 -8.67
N GLY A 627 -4.94 10.17 -9.52
CA GLY A 627 -4.93 11.41 -10.28
C GLY A 627 -5.36 12.59 -9.42
N PHE A 628 -4.49 13.09 -8.55
CA PHE A 628 -4.74 14.27 -7.72
C PHE A 628 -4.91 15.53 -8.58
N VAL A 629 -6.13 16.02 -8.74
CA VAL A 629 -6.45 17.19 -9.57
C VAL A 629 -6.92 18.35 -8.68
N GLY A 630 -6.72 19.59 -9.13
CA GLY A 630 -6.92 20.78 -8.30
C GLY A 630 -8.38 21.04 -7.91
N GLU A 631 -9.28 20.96 -8.87
CA GLU A 631 -10.70 21.20 -8.68
C GLU A 631 -11.53 20.23 -9.51
N ALA A 632 -12.85 20.37 -9.46
CA ALA A 632 -13.74 19.50 -10.19
C ALA A 632 -13.49 19.56 -11.72
N ILE A 633 -13.60 18.41 -12.38
CA ILE A 633 -13.61 18.35 -13.84
C ILE A 633 -15.06 18.53 -14.30
N ASP A 634 -15.44 19.75 -14.65
CA ASP A 634 -16.83 20.12 -14.98
C ASP A 634 -17.38 19.37 -16.20
N ASP A 635 -16.56 19.15 -17.23
CA ASP A 635 -16.98 18.42 -18.43
C ASP A 635 -16.76 16.91 -18.24
N TRP A 636 -17.88 16.18 -18.10
CA TRP A 636 -17.86 14.73 -17.97
C TRP A 636 -17.17 14.03 -19.13
N LYS A 637 -17.18 14.61 -20.35
CA LYS A 637 -16.51 14.02 -21.52
C LYS A 637 -15.00 14.09 -21.36
N SER A 638 -14.47 15.18 -20.82
CA SER A 638 -13.05 15.34 -20.49
C SER A 638 -12.64 14.37 -19.37
N CYS A 639 -13.44 14.24 -18.31
CA CYS A 639 -13.19 13.27 -17.24
C CYS A 639 -13.18 11.83 -17.78
N ARG A 640 -14.15 11.48 -18.63
CA ARG A 640 -14.21 10.20 -19.32
C ARG A 640 -12.99 9.97 -20.19
N ALA A 641 -12.59 10.94 -21.00
CA ALA A 641 -11.46 10.81 -21.91
C ALA A 641 -10.17 10.53 -21.14
N LEU A 642 -9.99 11.15 -19.98
CA LEU A 642 -8.87 10.87 -19.08
C LEU A 642 -8.91 9.44 -18.54
N VAL A 643 -10.03 9.02 -17.94
CA VAL A 643 -10.21 7.65 -17.39
C VAL A 643 -9.98 6.60 -18.47
N ARG A 644 -10.56 6.79 -19.66
CA ARG A 644 -10.37 5.91 -20.81
C ARG A 644 -8.93 5.85 -21.27
N ALA A 645 -8.26 7.00 -21.36
CA ALA A 645 -6.86 7.09 -21.76
C ALA A 645 -5.91 6.41 -20.76
N MET A 646 -6.29 6.37 -19.46
CA MET A 646 -5.58 5.60 -18.44
C MET A 646 -5.84 4.09 -18.60
N ALA A 647 -7.11 3.68 -18.76
CA ALA A 647 -7.52 2.29 -18.90
C ALA A 647 -6.90 1.60 -20.13
N GLU A 648 -6.96 2.26 -21.29
CA GLU A 648 -6.49 1.69 -22.56
C GLU A 648 -4.97 1.85 -22.75
N GLY A 649 -4.36 2.85 -22.09
CA GLY A 649 -2.96 3.23 -22.33
C GLY A 649 -1.94 2.65 -21.35
N TYR A 650 -2.36 2.22 -20.15
CA TYR A 650 -1.45 1.81 -19.09
C TYR A 650 -1.93 0.57 -18.34
N ARG A 651 -0.99 -0.32 -18.02
CA ARG A 651 -1.22 -1.59 -17.29
C ARG A 651 -1.43 -1.40 -15.78
N ILE A 652 -1.88 -0.22 -15.37
CA ILE A 652 -2.16 0.06 -13.96
C ILE A 652 -3.47 -0.63 -13.57
N PRO A 653 -3.46 -1.47 -12.53
CA PRO A 653 -4.61 -2.30 -12.19
C PRO A 653 -5.75 -1.52 -11.54
N TYR A 654 -5.43 -0.44 -10.83
CA TYR A 654 -6.41 0.31 -10.03
C TYR A 654 -6.06 1.79 -9.99
N TYR A 655 -7.03 2.64 -10.30
CA TYR A 655 -6.81 4.08 -10.38
C TYR A 655 -8.08 4.88 -10.09
N THR A 656 -7.91 6.17 -9.84
CA THR A 656 -9.01 7.08 -9.47
C THR A 656 -8.62 8.53 -9.76
N ILE A 657 -9.61 9.40 -9.98
CA ILE A 657 -9.41 10.85 -10.06
C ILE A 657 -9.74 11.44 -8.69
N SER A 658 -8.94 12.40 -8.23
CA SER A 658 -9.01 12.94 -6.86
C SER A 658 -9.02 14.47 -6.88
N PRO A 659 -10.16 15.11 -7.22
CA PRO A 659 -10.35 16.54 -7.09
C PRO A 659 -10.38 16.99 -5.63
N THR A 660 -10.00 18.25 -5.41
CA THR A 660 -10.24 18.94 -4.14
C THR A 660 -11.53 19.75 -4.23
N TYR A 661 -12.36 19.67 -3.19
CA TYR A 661 -13.59 20.45 -3.08
C TYR A 661 -13.79 20.92 -1.64
N SER A 662 -14.66 21.90 -1.44
CA SER A 662 -14.96 22.44 -0.12
C SER A 662 -16.46 22.38 0.18
N VAL A 663 -16.83 22.33 1.45
CA VAL A 663 -18.23 22.35 1.89
C VAL A 663 -18.45 23.50 2.86
N CYS A 664 -19.38 24.39 2.50
CA CYS A 664 -19.84 25.45 3.37
C CYS A 664 -21.08 24.99 4.14
N PRO A 665 -21.16 25.24 5.46
CA PRO A 665 -22.35 24.88 6.26
C PRO A 665 -23.67 25.47 5.75
N ASP A 666 -23.63 26.62 5.07
CA ASP A 666 -24.84 27.29 4.54
C ASP A 666 -25.05 27.04 3.04
N HIS A 667 -23.97 26.95 2.26
CA HIS A 667 -24.02 26.92 0.79
C HIS A 667 -23.74 25.55 0.18
N GLY A 668 -23.39 24.56 1.00
CA GLY A 668 -23.02 23.22 0.55
C GLY A 668 -21.73 23.20 -0.27
N TYR A 669 -21.71 22.40 -1.32
CA TYR A 669 -20.55 22.16 -2.19
C TYR A 669 -19.99 23.44 -2.83
N LEU A 670 -18.66 23.58 -2.79
CA LEU A 670 -17.86 24.60 -3.47
C LEU A 670 -16.76 23.89 -4.25
N SER A 671 -16.59 24.23 -5.53
CA SER A 671 -15.47 23.68 -6.34
C SER A 671 -14.15 24.20 -5.81
N GLY A 672 -13.14 23.33 -5.71
CA GLY A 672 -11.79 23.71 -5.31
C GLY A 672 -11.60 23.92 -3.81
N GLU A 673 -10.42 24.44 -3.46
CA GLU A 673 -9.99 24.66 -2.08
C GLU A 673 -10.43 26.03 -1.55
N HIS A 674 -11.28 26.00 -0.53
CA HIS A 674 -11.80 27.17 0.15
C HIS A 674 -11.91 26.90 1.65
N PHE A 675 -10.91 27.32 2.43
CA PHE A 675 -10.99 27.29 3.90
C PHE A 675 -11.99 28.31 4.47
N THR A 676 -12.31 29.33 3.67
CA THR A 676 -13.35 30.32 3.96
C THR A 676 -14.29 30.41 2.78
N CYS A 677 -15.59 30.28 3.03
CA CYS A 677 -16.60 30.32 1.98
C CYS A 677 -16.57 31.67 1.26
N PRO A 678 -16.40 31.71 -0.08
CA PRO A 678 -16.35 32.96 -0.83
C PRO A 678 -17.70 33.69 -0.88
N ARG A 679 -18.80 33.04 -0.46
CA ARG A 679 -20.15 33.59 -0.48
C ARG A 679 -20.58 34.23 0.84
N CYS A 680 -20.30 33.61 1.99
CA CYS A 680 -20.67 34.16 3.31
C CYS A 680 -19.52 34.42 4.28
N GLY A 681 -18.28 34.11 3.93
CA GLY A 681 -17.12 34.33 4.80
C GLY A 681 -17.04 33.41 6.03
N LYS A 682 -17.93 32.41 6.16
CA LYS A 682 -17.81 31.37 7.20
C LYS A 682 -16.70 30.38 6.86
N VAL A 683 -16.17 29.70 7.88
CA VAL A 683 -15.23 28.59 7.71
C VAL A 683 -15.89 27.49 6.86
N ALA A 684 -15.15 26.96 5.90
CA ALA A 684 -15.58 25.86 5.05
C ALA A 684 -14.62 24.67 5.22
N GLU A 685 -15.18 23.47 5.08
CA GLU A 685 -14.45 22.21 5.23
C GLU A 685 -13.84 21.84 3.87
N VAL A 686 -12.51 21.79 3.77
CA VAL A 686 -11.82 21.35 2.54
C VAL A 686 -11.71 19.83 2.57
N TYR A 687 -12.29 19.15 1.59
CA TYR A 687 -12.23 17.71 1.42
C TYR A 687 -11.30 17.34 0.28
N THR A 688 -10.46 16.35 0.54
CA THR A 688 -9.56 15.78 -0.47
C THR A 688 -9.21 14.33 -0.11
N ARG A 689 -8.63 13.63 -1.08
CA ARG A 689 -8.02 12.32 -0.87
C ARG A 689 -6.52 12.51 -0.71
N ILE A 690 -5.94 11.98 0.38
CA ILE A 690 -4.48 11.98 0.57
C ILE A 690 -3.92 10.57 0.38
N VAL A 691 -4.51 9.59 1.06
CA VAL A 691 -4.03 8.20 1.07
C VAL A 691 -4.99 7.19 0.43
N GLY A 692 -6.23 7.59 0.11
CA GLY A 692 -7.22 6.63 -0.41
C GLY A 692 -8.70 6.91 -0.16
N TYR A 693 -9.05 7.81 0.73
CA TYR A 693 -10.46 8.15 0.96
C TYR A 693 -10.62 9.63 1.31
N TYR A 694 -11.83 10.15 1.13
CA TYR A 694 -12.11 11.57 1.32
C TYR A 694 -12.30 11.93 2.78
N ARG A 695 -11.48 12.85 3.29
CA ARG A 695 -11.67 13.46 4.60
C ARG A 695 -11.39 14.95 4.55
N SER A 696 -11.91 15.66 5.55
CA SER A 696 -11.55 17.05 5.79
C SER A 696 -10.03 17.14 6.02
N VAL A 697 -9.38 18.10 5.37
CA VAL A 697 -7.94 18.38 5.53
C VAL A 697 -7.59 18.58 7.00
N ALA A 698 -8.52 19.14 7.79
CA ALA A 698 -8.35 19.38 9.22
C ALA A 698 -8.21 18.11 10.07
N ASN A 699 -8.73 16.98 9.60
CA ASN A 699 -8.76 15.72 10.36
C ASN A 699 -7.50 14.87 10.17
N TRP A 700 -6.67 15.18 9.18
CA TRP A 700 -5.44 14.43 8.94
C TRP A 700 -4.36 14.76 9.97
N ASN A 701 -3.51 13.77 10.25
CA ASN A 701 -2.33 13.98 11.09
C ASN A 701 -1.38 15.03 10.48
N LYS A 702 -0.43 15.50 11.31
CA LYS A 702 0.49 16.57 10.94
C LYS A 702 1.31 16.26 9.69
N GLY A 703 1.88 15.06 9.59
CA GLY A 703 2.66 14.64 8.42
C GLY A 703 1.85 14.61 7.14
N LYS A 704 0.60 14.14 7.19
CA LYS A 704 -0.29 14.15 6.00
C LYS A 704 -0.76 15.55 5.61
N ARG A 705 -0.88 16.48 6.56
CA ARG A 705 -1.12 17.90 6.24
C ARG A 705 0.10 18.56 5.59
N GLU A 706 1.31 18.25 6.06
CA GLU A 706 2.56 18.68 5.39
C GLU A 706 2.64 18.11 3.97
N GLU A 707 2.40 16.80 3.80
CA GLU A 707 2.36 16.14 2.49
C GLU A 707 1.36 16.82 1.54
N TYR A 708 0.16 17.13 2.04
CA TYR A 708 -0.85 17.84 1.28
C TYR A 708 -0.39 19.24 0.85
N GLY A 709 0.17 20.03 1.77
CA GLY A 709 0.64 21.38 1.49
C GLY A 709 1.78 21.45 0.47
N LYS A 710 2.56 20.38 0.32
CA LYS A 710 3.64 20.27 -0.67
C LYS A 710 3.19 19.69 -2.02
N ARG A 711 1.96 19.17 -2.12
CA ARG A 711 1.53 18.43 -3.31
C ARG A 711 1.34 19.35 -4.52
N LYS A 712 1.98 19.00 -5.63
CA LYS A 712 1.68 19.58 -6.95
C LYS A 712 0.51 18.79 -7.55
N LEU A 713 -0.56 19.50 -7.92
CA LEU A 713 -1.78 18.91 -8.47
C LEU A 713 -1.64 18.77 -9.99
N PHE A 714 -2.27 17.74 -10.57
CA PHE A 714 -2.24 17.50 -12.00
C PHE A 714 -3.16 18.47 -12.76
N GLU A 715 -2.68 18.93 -13.90
CA GLU A 715 -3.40 19.83 -14.79
C GLU A 715 -3.97 19.05 -15.98
N VAL A 716 -5.23 18.63 -15.84
CA VAL A 716 -5.86 17.67 -16.78
C VAL A 716 -5.89 18.16 -18.22
N LYS A 717 -6.25 19.43 -18.43
CA LYS A 717 -6.33 20.02 -19.79
C LYS A 717 -4.95 20.03 -20.44
N GLU A 718 -3.96 20.60 -19.75
CA GLU A 718 -2.59 20.65 -20.24
C GLU A 718 -2.01 19.25 -20.47
N SER A 719 -2.30 18.29 -19.59
CA SER A 719 -1.84 16.90 -19.76
C SER A 719 -2.46 16.23 -21.00
N LEU A 720 -3.76 16.42 -21.23
CA LEU A 720 -4.44 15.90 -22.42
C LEU A 720 -3.94 16.56 -23.71
N ASP A 721 -3.71 17.87 -23.67
CA ASP A 721 -3.15 18.62 -24.79
C ASP A 721 -1.71 18.18 -25.07
N THR A 722 -0.86 18.05 -24.03
CA THR A 722 0.52 17.54 -24.14
C THR A 722 0.56 16.11 -24.66
N LYS A 723 -0.38 15.24 -24.26
CA LYS A 723 -0.48 13.87 -24.81
C LYS A 723 -0.90 13.87 -26.27
N ASN A 724 -1.85 14.72 -26.64
CA ASN A 724 -2.25 14.91 -28.02
C ASN A 724 -1.09 15.49 -28.84
N GLU A 725 -0.32 16.42 -28.28
CA GLU A 725 0.90 16.99 -28.85
C GLU A 725 2.03 15.97 -28.93
N LYS A 726 2.21 15.07 -27.96
CA LYS A 726 3.15 13.92 -28.03
C LYS A 726 2.71 12.91 -29.09
N LYS A 727 1.40 12.67 -29.26
CA LYS A 727 0.85 11.86 -30.36
C LYS A 727 0.95 12.55 -31.72
N THR A 728 0.70 13.86 -31.81
CA THR A 728 0.83 14.63 -33.04
C THR A 728 2.27 14.99 -33.32
N SER A 729 3.18 15.01 -32.36
CA SER A 729 4.63 15.16 -32.55
C SER A 729 5.32 13.84 -32.81
N ALA A 730 4.84 12.71 -32.29
CA ALA A 730 5.16 11.39 -32.86
C ALA A 730 4.62 11.29 -34.31
N GLY A 731 3.38 11.78 -34.53
CA GLY A 731 2.76 11.93 -35.84
C GLY A 731 3.33 13.05 -36.73
N GLU A 732 4.10 13.99 -36.18
CA GLU A 732 4.78 15.10 -36.87
C GLU A 732 6.28 14.88 -36.94
N VAL A 733 6.83 13.90 -36.23
CA VAL A 733 8.07 13.22 -36.58
C VAL A 733 7.76 12.32 -37.78
N GLU A 734 6.58 11.68 -37.83
CA GLU A 734 6.05 11.04 -39.05
C GLU A 734 5.70 12.06 -40.17
N LYS A 735 5.22 13.28 -39.87
CA LYS A 735 4.97 14.33 -40.90
C LYS A 735 6.16 15.25 -41.22
N ARG A 736 7.19 15.38 -40.37
CA ARG A 736 8.47 16.01 -40.72
C ARG A 736 9.35 15.06 -41.52
N ALA A 737 9.14 13.75 -41.40
CA ALA A 737 9.59 12.80 -42.43
C ALA A 737 8.82 12.98 -43.77
N ALA A 738 7.60 13.52 -43.74
CA ALA A 738 6.76 13.80 -44.93
C ALA A 738 6.91 15.22 -45.53
N ALA A 739 7.76 16.09 -44.98
CA ALA A 739 7.96 17.45 -45.49
C ALA A 739 9.44 17.77 -45.79
N THR A 740 10.14 16.80 -46.40
CA THR A 740 11.31 17.08 -47.24
C THR A 740 11.13 16.41 -48.61
N GLU A 741 9.92 16.51 -49.19
CA GLU A 741 9.70 16.25 -50.61
C GLU A 741 9.57 17.58 -51.36
N GLN A 742 10.71 18.13 -51.77
CA GLN A 742 10.85 18.70 -53.11
C GLN A 742 12.32 18.83 -53.51
N VAL A 743 12.99 17.67 -53.62
CA VAL A 743 13.86 17.39 -54.77
C VAL A 743 13.54 15.97 -55.21
N LYS A 744 12.78 15.86 -56.29
CA LYS A 744 12.73 14.66 -57.12
C LYS A 744 14.14 14.42 -57.66
N GLU A 745 14.77 13.31 -57.27
CA GLU A 745 15.58 12.44 -58.13
C GLU A 745 16.03 11.20 -57.33
N GLY A 746 15.85 10.02 -57.92
CA GLY A 746 15.67 8.77 -57.20
C GLY A 746 16.90 8.09 -56.59
N SER A 747 16.61 7.08 -55.76
CA SER A 747 17.40 5.85 -55.73
C SER A 747 16.49 4.68 -55.37
N GLY A 748 15.99 3.96 -56.39
CA GLY A 748 15.49 2.61 -56.19
C GLY A 748 16.67 1.74 -55.73
N LYS A 749 16.61 1.24 -54.49
CA LYS A 749 17.52 0.19 -54.05
C LYS A 749 16.67 -1.00 -53.61
N ALA A 750 16.82 -2.09 -54.35
CA ALA A 750 16.19 -3.35 -54.03
C ALA A 750 16.89 -3.96 -52.79
N ALA A 751 16.12 -4.52 -51.86
CA ALA A 751 16.69 -5.34 -50.79
C ALA A 751 17.37 -6.57 -51.41
N VAL A 752 18.57 -6.91 -50.92
CA VAL A 752 19.35 -8.05 -51.42
C VAL A 752 19.75 -9.03 -50.32
N ARG A 753 19.44 -8.74 -49.04
CA ARG A 753 19.56 -9.72 -47.95
C ARG A 753 18.62 -9.44 -46.78
N TRP A 754 18.34 -10.45 -45.96
CA TRP A 754 17.59 -10.30 -44.72
C TRP A 754 18.25 -10.95 -43.50
N LEU A 755 17.95 -10.44 -42.30
CA LEU A 755 18.35 -11.02 -41.01
C LEU A 755 17.15 -11.03 -40.07
N GLY A 756 16.71 -12.22 -39.65
CA GLY A 756 15.51 -12.40 -38.85
C GLY A 756 15.82 -12.91 -37.45
N PHE A 757 15.23 -12.28 -36.44
CA PHE A 757 15.44 -12.59 -35.02
C PHE A 757 14.19 -13.27 -34.45
N PHE A 758 14.36 -14.51 -34.01
CA PHE A 758 13.26 -15.38 -33.58
C PHE A 758 13.58 -16.03 -32.24
N ARG A 759 12.53 -16.36 -31.47
CA ARG A 759 12.62 -17.17 -30.24
C ARG A 759 11.73 -18.39 -30.33
N LYS A 760 12.07 -19.44 -29.59
CA LYS A 760 11.31 -20.70 -29.58
C LYS A 760 9.97 -20.58 -28.84
N ALA A 761 9.91 -19.76 -27.80
CA ALA A 761 8.69 -19.53 -27.01
C ALA A 761 7.72 -18.50 -27.63
N CYS A 762 8.09 -17.90 -28.79
CA CYS A 762 7.33 -16.84 -29.43
C CYS A 762 6.28 -17.44 -30.41
N PRO A 763 4.97 -17.31 -30.14
CA PRO A 763 3.92 -17.93 -30.95
C PRO A 763 3.79 -17.30 -32.35
N SER A 764 4.18 -16.04 -32.51
CA SER A 764 4.17 -15.33 -33.81
C SER A 764 5.42 -15.57 -34.65
N CYS A 765 6.46 -16.19 -34.09
CA CYS A 765 7.75 -16.36 -34.76
C CYS A 765 7.74 -17.42 -35.89
N PRO A 766 7.09 -18.59 -35.75
CA PRO A 766 7.01 -19.57 -36.83
C PRO A 766 6.46 -19.03 -38.17
N PRO A 767 5.29 -18.36 -38.23
CA PRO A 767 4.74 -17.89 -39.50
C PRO A 767 5.58 -16.77 -40.15
N VAL A 768 6.19 -15.88 -39.36
CA VAL A 768 7.06 -14.82 -39.90
C VAL A 768 8.40 -15.39 -40.38
N LYS A 769 8.92 -16.42 -39.69
CA LYS A 769 10.14 -17.12 -40.10
C LYS A 769 9.93 -17.89 -41.41
N GLU A 770 8.77 -18.53 -41.59
CA GLU A 770 8.39 -19.18 -42.85
C GLU A 770 8.25 -18.17 -43.98
N ALA A 771 7.59 -17.02 -43.75
CA ALA A 771 7.46 -15.96 -44.75
C ALA A 771 8.82 -15.36 -45.14
N ALA A 772 9.70 -15.11 -44.17
CA ALA A 772 11.05 -14.61 -44.43
C ALA A 772 11.88 -15.57 -45.28
N ALA A 773 11.71 -16.88 -45.08
CA ALA A 773 12.38 -17.89 -45.89
C ALA A 773 11.93 -17.91 -47.36
N THR A 774 10.78 -17.31 -47.70
CA THR A 774 10.28 -17.21 -49.08
C THR A 774 10.70 -15.95 -49.83
N LEU A 775 11.45 -15.04 -49.18
CA LEU A 775 11.98 -13.83 -49.81
C LEU A 775 12.95 -14.17 -50.96
N PRO A 776 12.94 -13.40 -52.07
CA PRO A 776 13.72 -13.72 -53.27
C PRO A 776 15.23 -13.45 -53.14
N PHE A 777 15.71 -13.11 -51.94
CA PHE A 777 17.09 -12.76 -51.64
C PHE A 777 17.57 -13.43 -50.33
N PRO A 778 18.88 -13.74 -50.20
CA PRO A 778 19.39 -14.58 -49.12
C PRO A 778 19.26 -13.95 -47.73
N GLY A 779 19.05 -14.76 -46.70
CA GLY A 779 19.05 -14.26 -45.33
C GLY A 779 19.17 -15.33 -44.27
N GLU A 780 19.35 -14.89 -43.03
CA GLU A 780 19.66 -15.75 -41.89
C GLU A 780 18.64 -15.56 -40.77
N ALA A 781 18.24 -16.68 -40.15
CA ALA A 781 17.37 -16.69 -38.98
C ALA A 781 18.21 -16.92 -37.70
N VAL A 782 18.33 -15.87 -36.90
CA VAL A 782 19.03 -15.83 -35.62
C VAL A 782 18.08 -16.30 -34.51
N ASP A 783 18.57 -17.23 -33.70
CA ASP A 783 17.88 -17.71 -32.49
C ASP A 783 18.30 -16.86 -31.29
N VAL A 784 17.39 -16.00 -30.83
CA VAL A 784 17.64 -15.03 -29.74
C VAL A 784 17.60 -15.70 -28.36
N ASP A 785 17.23 -16.98 -28.28
CA ASP A 785 17.34 -17.75 -27.04
C ASP A 785 18.80 -18.20 -26.76
N LYS A 786 19.74 -17.96 -27.69
CA LYS A 786 21.18 -18.16 -27.50
C LYS A 786 21.89 -16.85 -27.21
N GLU A 787 22.91 -16.89 -26.36
CA GLU A 787 23.68 -15.71 -25.90
C GLU A 787 24.28 -14.91 -27.08
N GLU A 788 24.83 -15.59 -28.09
CA GLU A 788 25.34 -14.97 -29.32
C GLU A 788 24.24 -14.30 -30.15
N GLY A 789 23.04 -14.89 -30.19
CA GLY A 789 21.89 -14.35 -30.92
C GLY A 789 21.26 -13.15 -30.22
N LEU A 790 21.29 -13.13 -28.88
CA LEU A 790 20.84 -12.01 -28.06
C LEU A 790 21.79 -10.80 -28.19
N ALA A 791 23.11 -11.04 -28.20
CA ALA A 791 24.10 -10.00 -28.45
C ALA A 791 23.91 -9.38 -29.85
N LEU A 792 23.74 -10.22 -30.88
CA LEU A 792 23.51 -9.75 -32.24
C LEU A 792 22.17 -8.99 -32.38
N ALA A 793 21.14 -9.38 -31.63
CA ALA A 793 19.87 -8.64 -31.58
C ALA A 793 20.05 -7.24 -30.96
N ALA A 794 20.88 -7.12 -29.91
CA ALA A 794 21.19 -5.83 -29.30
C ALA A 794 21.98 -4.91 -30.25
N ASP A 795 22.98 -5.45 -30.96
CA ASP A 795 23.77 -4.70 -31.95
C ASP A 795 22.89 -4.13 -33.08
N HIS A 796 21.85 -4.87 -33.46
CA HIS A 796 20.86 -4.44 -34.45
C HIS A 796 19.65 -3.73 -33.85
N GLN A 797 19.66 -3.38 -32.56
CA GLN A 797 18.58 -2.68 -31.85
C GLN A 797 17.22 -3.39 -32.04
N VAL A 798 17.18 -4.68 -31.77
CA VAL A 798 15.98 -5.52 -31.83
C VAL A 798 15.49 -5.82 -30.41
N TYR A 799 14.36 -5.23 -30.04
CA TYR A 799 13.79 -5.31 -28.68
C TYR A 799 12.60 -6.29 -28.56
N SER A 800 12.13 -6.85 -29.68
CA SER A 800 11.02 -7.80 -29.72
C SER A 800 11.21 -8.84 -30.84
N THR A 801 10.64 -10.03 -30.67
CA THR A 801 10.63 -11.10 -31.67
C THR A 801 9.19 -11.49 -32.03
N PRO A 802 8.87 -11.76 -33.32
CA PRO A 802 9.80 -11.80 -34.44
C PRO A 802 10.15 -10.40 -34.96
N THR A 803 11.37 -10.22 -35.44
CA THR A 803 11.77 -9.01 -36.21
C THR A 803 12.65 -9.45 -37.37
N VAL A 804 12.30 -9.07 -38.60
CA VAL A 804 13.10 -9.31 -39.80
C VAL A 804 13.59 -7.98 -40.35
N ILE A 805 14.90 -7.86 -40.52
CA ILE A 805 15.57 -6.66 -41.05
C ILE A 805 15.99 -6.94 -42.49
N LEU A 806 15.60 -6.08 -43.41
CA LEU A 806 15.98 -6.13 -44.82
C LEU A 806 17.11 -5.14 -45.09
N PHE A 807 18.11 -5.56 -45.86
CA PHE A 807 19.27 -4.72 -46.19
C PHE A 807 19.48 -4.60 -47.70
N ASP A 808 20.06 -3.47 -48.11
CA ASP A 808 20.52 -3.23 -49.48
C ASP A 808 21.92 -3.85 -49.74
N ASP A 809 22.42 -3.65 -50.95
CA ASP A 809 23.72 -4.14 -51.42
C ASP A 809 24.93 -3.51 -50.71
N LYS A 810 24.71 -2.45 -49.94
CA LYS A 810 25.72 -1.78 -49.10
C LYS A 810 25.60 -2.17 -47.63
N GLY A 811 24.63 -3.01 -47.28
CA GLY A 811 24.40 -3.47 -45.92
C GLY A 811 23.65 -2.47 -45.04
N GLU A 812 23.02 -1.45 -45.64
CA GLU A 812 22.16 -0.50 -44.92
C GLU A 812 20.75 -1.06 -44.75
N VAL A 813 20.08 -0.73 -43.63
CA VAL A 813 18.71 -1.21 -43.36
C VAL A 813 17.73 -0.50 -44.27
N VAL A 814 17.02 -1.27 -45.09
CA VAL A 814 15.98 -0.81 -46.01
C VAL A 814 14.61 -0.83 -45.33
N ALA A 815 14.34 -1.87 -44.53
CA ALA A 815 13.06 -2.02 -43.83
C ALA A 815 13.17 -3.01 -42.65
N ARG A 816 12.17 -2.96 -41.76
CA ARG A 816 11.97 -3.93 -40.67
C ARG A 816 10.52 -4.40 -40.67
N ALA A 817 10.30 -5.68 -40.41
CA ALA A 817 8.97 -6.28 -40.34
C ALA A 817 8.86 -7.20 -39.12
N GLY A 818 7.82 -7.00 -38.31
CA GLY A 818 7.48 -7.80 -37.12
C GLY A 818 6.27 -8.72 -37.34
N SER A 819 5.63 -8.67 -38.50
CA SER A 819 4.51 -9.51 -38.87
C SER A 819 4.63 -10.02 -40.31
N ARG A 820 3.82 -11.04 -40.65
CA ARG A 820 3.80 -11.60 -42.00
C ARG A 820 3.28 -10.57 -43.01
N ASP A 821 2.22 -9.83 -42.65
CA ASP A 821 1.61 -8.82 -43.52
C ASP A 821 2.58 -7.67 -43.81
N GLU A 822 3.37 -7.25 -42.82
CA GLU A 822 4.45 -6.28 -43.01
C GLU A 822 5.55 -6.82 -43.93
N LEU A 823 5.89 -8.10 -43.83
CA LEU A 823 6.92 -8.70 -44.67
C LEU A 823 6.47 -8.80 -46.14
N GLU A 824 5.21 -9.18 -46.35
CA GLU A 824 4.58 -9.26 -47.68
C GLU A 824 4.39 -7.85 -48.30
N ALA A 825 4.22 -6.81 -47.48
CA ALA A 825 4.12 -5.43 -47.95
C ALA A 825 5.47 -4.84 -48.43
N VAL A 826 6.59 -5.48 -48.07
CA VAL A 826 7.95 -5.04 -48.45
C VAL A 826 8.58 -5.93 -49.54
N MET A 827 7.93 -7.04 -49.91
CA MET A 827 8.21 -7.84 -51.10
C MET A 827 7.76 -7.13 -52.37
#